data_AF-A0A8T3BNT7-F1
#
_entry.id   AF-A0A8T3BNT7-F1
#
_cell.length_a   1.000
_cell.length_b   1.000
_cell.length_c   1.000
_cell.angle_alpha   90.00
_cell.angle_beta   90.00
_cell.angle_gamma   90.00
#
_symmetry.space_group_name_H-M   'P 1'
#
loop_
_entity.id
_entity.type
_entity.pdbx_description
1 polymer ?
#
loop_
_entity_poly.entity_id
_entity_poly.type
_entity_poly.pdbx_seq_one_letter_code
_entity_poly.pdbx_strand_id
1 'polypeptide(L)'
;MKLVPREGEKLALHNAGFLSQKRLARGLRLNYTEAVALIATQILEFVRDGDKTVTDLMDIGKQLLGRRQVLPAVPHLLNTVQVEGTFLDGTKLVTIHDPIASENGNLQLALHGSFLPVPSYDIFVGNVNDIIPGKLFCGFGNVPLSLGRRSVLLKVVNKADRPIQVGSHYHFIEVNPYLFFDRRKAYGMRLNIPAGTAVRFEPGDAKVVNLISIGGKKVIRGGNAIADGQLGIVQLDMVLEDIKTRGFGNIDQPDASEGVTGDNSVFTSEISRENYANLYGPTTGDKLRLGDTELYAEIERDFAVYGDECVFGGGKVLRDGMGQASGYPSSSCLDMVITNAVIIDYTGIYKADIGIKGGIIVDIGKAGNPDIMDGVNSSMIVGVNIHTDTLNESGCVEHTIAAFKGRTIHTYHSEGAGGGHAPDIIRVCGVKNVLPSSTNPTRPFTKNTVDEHLDMLLVCHHLDKDIPEDVAFAESRIRAETIAAEDILHDMGAISIISSDSQAMGRVGEVIIRTWQTAHKMKLQRGRSIEPIGSDNDNFRIKRFIAKYTINPAIANGFSQHVGSVEAGKFADLVMWTPSFFGAKPEMVIKGGVIAWANMGDPNASIPTPQPVAKTAGIAQEYGLRKRVEAVGNVRNLTKLDMKLNDTLPNINVDPESYRVTADGEILQCEPASKVPLSRNYFLF
;
A
#
# COMPACT_ATOMS: atom_id res chain seq x y z
N MET A 1 20.97 -25.98 -21.68
CA MET A 1 20.87 -25.72 -20.23
C MET A 1 19.54 -26.17 -19.62
N LYS A 2 18.42 -26.23 -20.36
CA LYS A 2 17.09 -26.57 -19.79
C LYS A 2 16.68 -25.62 -18.66
N LEU A 3 17.00 -24.32 -18.83
CA LEU A 3 16.69 -23.29 -17.83
C LEU A 3 15.17 -23.16 -17.68
N VAL A 4 14.66 -23.29 -16.47
CA VAL A 4 13.28 -22.90 -16.13
C VAL A 4 13.18 -21.38 -15.98
N PRO A 5 11.97 -20.76 -16.10
CA PRO A 5 11.83 -19.30 -16.08
C PRO A 5 12.54 -18.61 -14.90
N ARG A 6 12.40 -19.14 -13.68
CA ARG A 6 13.09 -18.62 -12.48
C ARG A 6 14.61 -18.60 -12.60
N GLU A 7 15.24 -19.53 -13.34
CA GLU A 7 16.70 -19.52 -13.54
C GLU A 7 17.12 -18.40 -14.49
N GLY A 8 16.30 -18.09 -15.51
CA GLY A 8 16.50 -16.93 -16.37
C GLY A 8 16.36 -15.61 -15.59
N GLU A 9 15.36 -15.51 -14.72
CA GLU A 9 15.17 -14.35 -13.84
C GLU A 9 16.32 -14.18 -12.83
N LYS A 10 16.78 -15.28 -12.21
CA LYS A 10 17.92 -15.24 -11.28
C LYS A 10 19.23 -14.90 -11.98
N LEU A 11 19.40 -15.27 -13.25
CA LEU A 11 20.53 -14.83 -14.06
C LEU A 11 20.46 -13.31 -14.35
N ALA A 12 19.27 -12.78 -14.64
CA ALA A 12 19.08 -11.34 -14.81
C ALA A 12 19.35 -10.57 -13.50
N LEU A 13 18.90 -11.11 -12.35
CA LEU A 13 19.22 -10.59 -11.03
C LEU A 13 20.73 -10.58 -10.78
N HIS A 14 21.42 -11.69 -11.06
CA HIS A 14 22.88 -11.78 -10.94
C HIS A 14 23.59 -10.74 -11.81
N ASN A 15 23.14 -10.52 -13.05
CA ASN A 15 23.70 -9.48 -13.93
C ASN A 15 23.55 -8.08 -13.34
N ALA A 16 22.40 -7.77 -12.71
CA ALA A 16 22.18 -6.52 -12.02
C ALA A 16 23.06 -6.39 -10.76
N GLY A 17 23.24 -7.47 -10.01
CA GLY A 17 24.17 -7.54 -8.89
C GLY A 17 25.61 -7.29 -9.32
N PHE A 18 26.07 -7.96 -10.37
CA PHE A 18 27.42 -7.79 -10.92
C PHE A 18 27.67 -6.39 -11.48
N LEU A 19 26.67 -5.76 -12.11
CA LEU A 19 26.73 -4.35 -12.47
C LEU A 19 26.94 -3.47 -11.23
N SER A 20 26.21 -3.74 -10.16
CA SER A 20 26.31 -3.01 -8.89
C SER A 20 27.66 -3.22 -8.22
N GLN A 21 28.22 -4.43 -8.27
CA GLN A 21 29.58 -4.74 -7.81
C GLN A 21 30.65 -3.96 -8.59
N LYS A 22 30.55 -3.86 -9.92
CA LYS A 22 31.46 -3.04 -10.73
C LYS A 22 31.39 -1.56 -10.36
N ARG A 23 30.19 -1.06 -10.07
CA ARG A 23 29.98 0.33 -9.62
C ARG A 23 30.57 0.55 -8.22
N LEU A 24 30.36 -0.38 -7.29
CA LEU A 24 30.95 -0.38 -5.96
C LEU A 24 32.48 -0.41 -6.02
N ALA A 25 33.06 -1.30 -6.83
CA ALA A 25 34.51 -1.49 -6.97
C ALA A 25 35.26 -0.23 -7.45
N ARG A 26 34.58 0.66 -8.18
CA ARG A 26 35.14 1.96 -8.59
C ARG A 26 34.74 3.14 -7.69
N GLY A 27 34.17 2.86 -6.52
CA GLY A 27 33.84 3.87 -5.50
C GLY A 27 32.49 4.56 -5.65
N LEU A 28 31.58 4.04 -6.48
CA LEU A 28 30.24 4.62 -6.57
C LEU A 28 29.43 4.28 -5.31
N ARG A 29 28.77 5.28 -4.74
CA ARG A 29 27.75 5.09 -3.71
C ARG A 29 26.48 4.56 -4.35
N LEU A 30 26.10 3.34 -4.02
CA LEU A 30 24.97 2.63 -4.62
C LEU A 30 23.62 3.20 -4.18
N ASN A 31 22.67 3.30 -5.10
CA ASN A 31 21.28 3.62 -4.80
C ASN A 31 20.51 2.39 -4.29
N TYR A 32 19.21 2.56 -4.01
CA TYR A 32 18.37 1.51 -3.46
C TYR A 32 18.35 0.26 -4.35
N THR A 33 18.16 0.43 -5.66
CA THR A 33 18.02 -0.68 -6.61
C THR A 33 19.32 -1.46 -6.74
N GLU A 34 20.45 -0.76 -6.79
CA GLU A 34 21.78 -1.37 -6.87
C GLU A 34 22.14 -2.12 -5.59
N ALA A 35 21.81 -1.56 -4.42
CA ALA A 35 22.04 -2.21 -3.13
C ALA A 35 21.25 -3.53 -3.00
N VAL A 36 19.95 -3.50 -3.35
CA VAL A 36 19.10 -4.71 -3.38
C VAL A 36 19.69 -5.78 -4.30
N ALA A 37 20.04 -5.41 -5.53
CA ALA A 37 20.56 -6.33 -6.53
C ALA A 37 21.88 -6.96 -6.08
N LEU A 38 22.80 -6.17 -5.51
CA LEU A 38 24.07 -6.66 -4.99
C LEU A 38 23.85 -7.63 -3.83
N ILE A 39 23.09 -7.24 -2.80
CA ILE A 39 22.86 -8.07 -1.61
C ILE A 39 22.20 -9.39 -2.02
N ALA A 40 21.11 -9.35 -2.79
CA ALA A 40 20.40 -10.56 -3.21
C ALA A 40 21.30 -11.50 -4.03
N THR A 41 22.12 -10.94 -4.93
CA THR A 41 23.07 -11.73 -5.73
C THR A 41 24.14 -12.37 -4.85
N GLN A 42 24.70 -11.64 -3.89
CA GLN A 42 25.72 -12.20 -3.00
C GLN A 42 25.18 -13.31 -2.10
N ILE A 43 23.94 -13.18 -1.62
CA ILE A 43 23.28 -14.28 -0.91
C ILE A 43 23.20 -15.52 -1.80
N LEU A 44 22.81 -15.38 -3.08
CA LEU A 44 22.76 -16.52 -4.01
C LEU A 44 24.14 -17.17 -4.24
N GLU A 45 25.21 -16.38 -4.35
CA GLU A 45 26.57 -16.91 -4.50
C GLU A 45 27.00 -17.71 -3.26
N PHE A 46 26.76 -17.20 -2.05
CA PHE A 46 27.07 -17.95 -0.83
C PHE A 46 26.19 -19.20 -0.65
N VAL A 47 24.93 -19.15 -1.07
CA VAL A 47 24.08 -20.36 -1.14
C VAL A 47 24.70 -21.39 -2.09
N ARG A 48 25.24 -20.94 -3.22
CA ARG A 48 25.86 -21.80 -4.21
C ARG A 48 27.16 -22.44 -3.71
N ASP A 49 27.94 -21.75 -2.90
CA ASP A 49 29.15 -22.30 -2.27
C ASP A 49 28.82 -23.46 -1.30
N GLY A 50 27.65 -23.40 -0.66
CA GLY A 50 27.08 -24.52 0.09
C GLY A 50 27.68 -24.74 1.49
N ASP A 51 28.45 -23.79 2.00
CA ASP A 51 29.12 -23.83 3.31
C ASP A 51 28.49 -22.91 4.37
N LYS A 52 27.35 -22.28 4.05
CA LYS A 52 26.60 -21.37 4.94
C LYS A 52 25.16 -21.83 5.13
N THR A 53 24.66 -21.71 6.35
CA THR A 53 23.25 -21.93 6.68
C THR A 53 22.42 -20.69 6.37
N VAL A 54 21.08 -20.83 6.38
CA VAL A 54 20.16 -19.67 6.26
C VAL A 54 20.49 -18.61 7.30
N THR A 55 20.70 -19.00 8.56
CA THR A 55 21.02 -18.07 9.66
C THR A 55 22.34 -17.33 9.42
N ASP A 56 23.38 -18.03 8.97
CA ASP A 56 24.67 -17.39 8.66
C ASP A 56 24.49 -16.31 7.58
N LEU A 57 23.68 -16.61 6.55
CA LEU A 57 23.41 -15.69 5.45
C LEU A 57 22.58 -14.47 5.87
N MET A 58 21.68 -14.63 6.84
CA MET A 58 20.95 -13.51 7.45
C MET A 58 21.90 -12.49 8.09
N ASP A 59 22.98 -12.96 8.72
CA ASP A 59 23.97 -12.10 9.36
C ASP A 59 25.06 -11.60 8.38
N ILE A 60 25.49 -12.42 7.41
CA ILE A 60 26.41 -12.00 6.34
C ILE A 60 25.80 -10.89 5.50
N GLY A 61 24.50 -10.98 5.17
CA GLY A 61 23.81 -9.96 4.38
C GLY A 61 23.87 -8.55 4.97
N LYS A 62 23.86 -8.43 6.31
CA LYS A 62 23.99 -7.15 7.03
C LYS A 62 25.40 -6.55 6.99
N GLN A 63 26.38 -7.35 6.62
CA GLN A 63 27.78 -6.95 6.58
C GLN A 63 28.21 -6.46 5.21
N LEU A 64 27.44 -6.69 4.15
CA LEU A 64 27.90 -6.44 2.78
C LEU A 64 28.10 -4.94 2.48
N LEU A 65 27.12 -4.10 2.84
CA LEU A 65 27.13 -2.68 2.52
C LEU A 65 26.94 -1.83 3.77
N GLY A 66 27.79 -0.81 3.93
CA GLY A 66 27.66 0.19 4.99
C GLY A 66 27.10 1.52 4.46
N ARG A 67 26.78 2.43 5.38
CA ARG A 67 26.22 3.76 5.08
C ARG A 67 27.09 4.59 4.12
N ARG A 68 28.42 4.39 4.15
CA ARG A 68 29.35 5.07 3.23
C ARG A 68 29.30 4.54 1.79
N GLN A 69 28.91 3.28 1.59
CA GLN A 69 28.86 2.63 0.28
C GLN A 69 27.54 2.84 -0.47
N VAL A 70 26.53 3.42 0.20
CA VAL A 70 25.21 3.65 -0.38
C VAL A 70 24.83 5.13 -0.34
N LEU A 71 23.85 5.55 -1.14
CA LEU A 71 23.30 6.91 -1.09
C LEU A 71 22.57 7.14 0.25
N PRO A 72 22.48 8.40 0.74
CA PRO A 72 21.88 8.70 2.04
C PRO A 72 20.43 8.23 2.22
N ALA A 73 19.66 8.11 1.15
CA ALA A 73 18.29 7.62 1.21
C ALA A 73 18.18 6.09 1.41
N VAL A 74 19.21 5.31 1.06
CA VAL A 74 19.14 3.84 1.04
C VAL A 74 18.87 3.23 2.42
N PRO A 75 19.52 3.66 3.52
CA PRO A 75 19.19 3.15 4.86
C PRO A 75 17.72 3.32 5.25
N HIS A 76 17.05 4.35 4.71
CA HIS A 76 15.64 4.63 4.98
C HIS A 76 14.68 3.89 4.03
N LEU A 77 15.14 3.55 2.83
CA LEU A 77 14.36 2.84 1.81
C LEU A 77 14.47 1.31 1.92
N LEU A 78 15.58 0.81 2.47
CA LEU A 78 15.96 -0.60 2.41
C LEU A 78 15.85 -1.29 3.77
N ASN A 79 14.62 -1.65 4.15
CA ASN A 79 14.35 -2.35 5.40
C ASN A 79 14.71 -3.84 5.32
N THR A 80 14.45 -4.47 4.17
CA THR A 80 14.75 -5.90 3.97
C THR A 80 15.21 -6.21 2.56
N VAL A 81 16.00 -7.28 2.41
CA VAL A 81 16.28 -7.93 1.13
C VAL A 81 15.91 -9.40 1.26
N GLN A 82 15.12 -9.90 0.32
CA GLN A 82 14.65 -11.29 0.30
C GLN A 82 15.07 -11.97 -0.98
N VAL A 83 15.55 -13.20 -0.91
CA VAL A 83 15.87 -14.00 -2.09
C VAL A 83 15.78 -15.48 -1.74
N GLU A 84 15.37 -16.30 -2.72
CA GLU A 84 15.42 -17.75 -2.59
C GLU A 84 16.56 -18.34 -3.42
N GLY A 85 17.38 -19.18 -2.77
CA GLY A 85 18.49 -19.90 -3.38
C GLY A 85 18.35 -21.41 -3.20
N THR A 86 19.05 -22.19 -4.04
CA THR A 86 19.07 -23.66 -3.93
C THR A 86 20.25 -24.09 -3.07
N PHE A 87 19.99 -24.34 -1.79
CA PHE A 87 20.98 -24.92 -0.87
C PHE A 87 21.19 -26.40 -1.19
N LEU A 88 22.17 -27.02 -0.54
CA LEU A 88 22.38 -28.48 -0.62
C LEU A 88 21.13 -29.28 -0.24
N ASP A 89 20.29 -28.73 0.63
CA ASP A 89 19.04 -29.32 1.12
C ASP A 89 17.78 -28.73 0.42
N GLY A 90 17.94 -28.15 -0.77
CA GLY A 90 16.86 -27.61 -1.60
C GLY A 90 16.62 -26.10 -1.44
N THR A 91 15.55 -25.61 -2.05
CA THR A 91 15.26 -24.17 -2.09
C THR A 91 14.85 -23.65 -0.72
N LYS A 92 15.48 -22.55 -0.26
CA LYS A 92 15.12 -21.84 0.98
C LYS A 92 15.06 -20.33 0.74
N LEU A 93 14.17 -19.68 1.47
CA LEU A 93 14.09 -18.23 1.61
C LEU A 93 15.14 -17.73 2.60
N VAL A 94 15.87 -16.68 2.21
CA VAL A 94 16.71 -15.89 3.11
C VAL A 94 16.15 -14.47 3.14
N THR A 95 15.93 -13.94 4.35
CA THR A 95 15.52 -12.55 4.58
C THR A 95 16.58 -11.81 5.37
N ILE A 96 17.18 -10.80 4.76
CA ILE A 96 18.14 -9.91 5.41
C ILE A 96 17.35 -8.72 5.97
N HIS A 97 17.30 -8.60 7.28
CA HIS A 97 16.70 -7.44 7.96
C HIS A 97 17.74 -6.35 8.18
N ASP A 98 17.37 -5.11 7.93
CA ASP A 98 18.19 -3.90 8.13
C ASP A 98 19.61 -4.06 7.56
N PRO A 99 19.75 -4.32 6.24
CA PRO A 99 21.02 -4.72 5.64
C PRO A 99 22.11 -3.63 5.70
N ILE A 100 21.75 -2.37 5.92
CA ILE A 100 22.70 -1.26 6.06
C ILE A 100 22.94 -0.98 7.55
N ALA A 101 23.62 -1.90 8.23
CA ALA A 101 23.76 -1.90 9.68
C ALA A 101 25.02 -1.18 10.20
N SER A 102 26.03 -0.96 9.35
CA SER A 102 27.33 -0.40 9.73
C SER A 102 27.71 0.86 8.94
N GLU A 103 28.75 1.57 9.40
CA GLU A 103 29.33 2.69 8.61
C GLU A 103 30.01 2.20 7.34
N ASN A 104 30.79 1.13 7.46
CA ASN A 104 31.47 0.47 6.35
C ASN A 104 31.05 -0.99 6.29
N GLY A 105 30.67 -1.44 5.11
CA GLY A 105 30.46 -2.86 4.84
C GLY A 105 31.79 -3.59 4.64
N ASN A 106 31.78 -4.91 4.80
CA ASN A 106 32.86 -5.80 4.43
C ASN A 106 32.89 -5.95 2.90
N LEU A 107 33.71 -5.13 2.24
CA LEU A 107 33.78 -5.07 0.78
C LEU A 107 34.34 -6.34 0.14
N GLN A 108 35.08 -7.15 0.90
CA GLN A 108 35.53 -8.46 0.43
C GLN A 108 34.36 -9.44 0.32
N LEU A 109 33.43 -9.41 1.29
CA LEU A 109 32.18 -10.16 1.21
C LEU A 109 31.24 -9.60 0.14
N ALA A 110 31.19 -8.28 -0.06
CA ALA A 110 30.34 -7.65 -1.08
C ALA A 110 30.77 -7.94 -2.53
N LEU A 111 32.05 -8.25 -2.72
CA LEU A 111 32.67 -8.55 -4.02
C LEU A 111 33.06 -10.03 -4.13
N HIS A 112 32.51 -10.89 -3.26
CA HIS A 112 32.77 -12.32 -3.30
C HIS A 112 32.29 -12.92 -4.63
N GLY A 113 33.08 -13.84 -5.19
CA GLY A 113 32.84 -14.46 -6.49
C GLY A 113 32.96 -13.54 -7.72
N SER A 114 33.14 -12.22 -7.55
CA SER A 114 33.12 -11.27 -8.66
C SER A 114 34.48 -11.09 -9.35
N PHE A 115 35.57 -11.49 -8.68
CA PHE A 115 36.97 -11.28 -9.10
C PHE A 115 37.35 -9.81 -9.37
N LEU A 116 36.59 -8.86 -8.80
CA LEU A 116 36.90 -7.44 -8.89
C LEU A 116 37.88 -7.04 -7.78
N PRO A 117 38.75 -6.05 -7.99
CA PRO A 117 39.62 -5.54 -6.94
C PRO A 117 38.76 -4.90 -5.83
N VAL A 118 39.08 -5.22 -4.58
CA VAL A 118 38.42 -4.60 -3.42
C VAL A 118 38.92 -3.17 -3.28
N PRO A 119 38.04 -2.15 -3.35
CA PRO A 119 38.47 -0.76 -3.21
C PRO A 119 38.81 -0.43 -1.76
N SER A 120 39.65 0.59 -1.58
CA SER A 120 39.86 1.19 -0.25
C SER A 120 38.67 2.07 0.17
N TYR A 121 38.43 2.21 1.46
CA TYR A 121 37.25 2.91 1.99
C TYR A 121 37.25 4.43 1.75
N ASP A 122 38.40 5.04 1.49
CA ASP A 122 38.58 6.48 1.27
C ASP A 122 37.93 6.98 -0.03
N ILE A 123 37.75 6.11 -1.03
CA ILE A 123 37.16 6.51 -2.31
C ILE A 123 35.65 6.81 -2.23
N PHE A 124 35.00 6.37 -1.14
CA PHE A 124 33.58 6.65 -0.88
C PHE A 124 33.43 8.01 -0.19
N VAL A 125 33.29 9.06 -1.02
CA VAL A 125 33.16 10.45 -0.60
C VAL A 125 31.71 10.93 -0.75
N GLY A 126 31.20 11.70 0.21
CA GLY A 126 29.95 12.45 0.07
C GLY A 126 29.28 12.84 1.39
N ASN A 127 28.53 13.94 1.37
CA ASN A 127 27.83 14.46 2.55
C ASN A 127 26.62 13.60 2.96
N VAL A 128 26.28 13.70 4.24
CA VAL A 128 25.07 13.13 4.85
C VAL A 128 23.96 14.20 4.76
N ASN A 129 23.40 14.42 3.57
CA ASN A 129 22.14 15.14 3.48
C ASN A 129 21.00 14.14 3.69
N ASP A 130 20.38 14.22 4.86
CA ASP A 130 19.46 13.21 5.37
C ASP A 130 18.02 13.51 4.91
N ILE A 131 17.81 13.42 3.59
CA ILE A 131 16.46 13.37 3.02
C ILE A 131 15.93 11.97 3.25
N ILE A 132 14.83 11.86 4.02
CA ILE A 132 14.11 10.61 4.25
C ILE A 132 12.93 10.56 3.28
N PRO A 133 12.98 9.79 2.19
CA PRO A 133 11.88 9.73 1.23
C PRO A 133 10.61 9.17 1.86
N GLY A 134 9.45 9.76 1.56
CA GLY A 134 8.19 9.27 2.12
C GLY A 134 7.98 9.54 3.60
N LYS A 135 8.86 10.34 4.24
CA LYS A 135 8.80 10.61 5.68
C LYS A 135 7.41 11.09 6.12
N LEU A 136 6.91 10.44 7.16
CA LEU A 136 5.73 10.86 7.89
C LEU A 136 6.10 11.86 8.98
N PHE A 137 5.33 12.93 9.08
CA PHE A 137 5.40 13.93 10.14
C PHE A 137 4.09 13.86 10.90
N CYS A 138 4.12 13.14 12.02
CA CYS A 138 2.96 12.99 12.87
C CYS A 138 2.83 14.19 13.81
N GLY A 139 1.60 14.62 14.08
CA GLY A 139 1.33 15.60 15.14
C GLY A 139 1.70 15.07 16.54
N PHE A 140 1.79 15.95 17.53
CA PHE A 140 2.00 15.56 18.92
C PHE A 140 0.70 15.03 19.55
N GLY A 141 0.83 14.09 20.49
CA GLY A 141 -0.28 13.56 21.28
C GLY A 141 -0.76 12.17 20.87
N ASN A 142 -1.82 11.72 21.53
CA ASN A 142 -2.43 10.41 21.31
C ASN A 142 -3.78 10.55 20.58
N VAL A 143 -4.15 9.51 19.86
CA VAL A 143 -5.46 9.32 19.26
C VAL A 143 -6.32 8.51 20.24
N PRO A 144 -7.42 9.07 20.78
CA PRO A 144 -8.35 8.31 21.60
C PRO A 144 -9.18 7.37 20.74
N LEU A 145 -9.36 6.14 21.21
CA LEU A 145 -10.06 5.08 20.49
C LEU A 145 -11.48 4.88 21.04
N SER A 146 -12.41 4.60 20.13
CA SER A 146 -13.77 4.12 20.42
C SER A 146 -14.52 4.96 21.45
N LEU A 147 -14.48 6.29 21.30
CA LEU A 147 -15.15 7.25 22.19
C LEU A 147 -16.68 7.07 22.20
N GLY A 148 -17.30 7.39 23.34
CA GLY A 148 -18.76 7.36 23.51
C GLY A 148 -19.37 5.95 23.67
N ARG A 149 -18.55 4.93 23.96
CA ARG A 149 -19.00 3.53 24.09
C ARG A 149 -19.06 3.11 25.55
N ARG A 150 -20.05 2.28 25.89
CA ARG A 150 -20.11 1.63 27.22
C ARG A 150 -18.88 0.75 27.38
N SER A 151 -18.31 0.71 28.57
CA SER A 151 -17.07 0.00 28.87
C SER A 151 -17.17 -0.79 30.17
N VAL A 152 -16.43 -1.91 30.26
CA VAL A 152 -16.29 -2.71 31.48
C VAL A 152 -14.89 -3.28 31.59
N LEU A 153 -14.34 -3.29 32.81
CA LEU A 153 -13.08 -3.98 33.13
C LEU A 153 -13.39 -5.37 33.70
N LEU A 154 -12.99 -6.43 32.98
CA LEU A 154 -13.20 -7.82 33.42
C LEU A 154 -11.89 -8.55 33.64
N LYS A 155 -11.78 -9.29 34.73
CA LYS A 155 -10.72 -10.26 34.93
C LYS A 155 -11.03 -11.53 34.14
N VAL A 156 -10.11 -11.93 33.28
CA VAL A 156 -10.24 -13.10 32.40
C VAL A 156 -9.13 -14.09 32.73
N VAL A 157 -9.50 -15.33 32.98
CA VAL A 157 -8.57 -16.40 33.38
C VAL A 157 -8.57 -17.50 32.33
N ASN A 158 -7.38 -17.85 31.82
CA ASN A 158 -7.21 -18.99 30.92
C ASN A 158 -7.00 -20.28 31.73
N LYS A 159 -7.96 -21.19 31.66
CA LYS A 159 -7.86 -22.53 32.28
C LYS A 159 -7.54 -23.64 31.28
N ALA A 160 -7.23 -23.30 30.04
CA ALA A 160 -6.76 -24.27 29.05
C ALA A 160 -5.30 -24.67 29.35
N ASP A 161 -4.89 -25.77 28.73
CA ASP A 161 -3.51 -26.24 28.62
C ASP A 161 -2.75 -25.59 27.47
N ARG A 162 -3.39 -24.68 26.72
CA ARG A 162 -2.85 -24.01 25.53
C ARG A 162 -3.07 -22.49 25.57
N PRO A 163 -2.21 -21.72 24.88
CA PRO A 163 -2.40 -20.28 24.75
C PRO A 163 -3.67 -19.96 23.98
N ILE A 164 -4.37 -18.91 24.40
CA ILE A 164 -5.56 -18.36 23.73
C ILE A 164 -5.28 -16.89 23.45
N GLN A 165 -5.51 -16.44 22.22
CA GLN A 165 -5.31 -15.05 21.84
C GLN A 165 -6.60 -14.52 21.25
N VAL A 166 -7.08 -13.37 21.74
CA VAL A 166 -8.39 -12.79 21.38
C VAL A 166 -8.21 -11.47 20.62
N GLY A 167 -8.71 -11.42 19.38
CA GLY A 167 -8.64 -10.24 18.52
C GLY A 167 -9.56 -9.07 18.93
N SER A 168 -9.17 -7.84 18.59
CA SER A 168 -9.86 -6.57 18.93
C SER A 168 -11.38 -6.55 18.69
N HIS A 169 -11.84 -7.12 17.58
CA HIS A 169 -13.24 -7.05 17.13
C HIS A 169 -14.03 -8.34 17.33
N TYR A 170 -13.43 -9.33 18.00
CA TYR A 170 -14.13 -10.56 18.31
C TYR A 170 -15.21 -10.31 19.38
N HIS A 171 -16.41 -10.86 19.18
CA HIS A 171 -17.51 -10.77 20.15
C HIS A 171 -17.10 -11.48 21.43
N PHE A 172 -16.86 -10.73 22.51
CA PHE A 172 -16.11 -11.27 23.66
C PHE A 172 -16.86 -12.41 24.38
N ILE A 173 -18.19 -12.42 24.31
CA ILE A 173 -19.01 -13.54 24.83
C ILE A 173 -18.83 -14.85 24.05
N GLU A 174 -18.36 -14.80 22.80
CA GLU A 174 -18.20 -15.96 21.91
C GLU A 174 -16.82 -16.63 22.04
N VAL A 175 -15.95 -16.11 22.91
CA VAL A 175 -14.56 -16.58 23.01
C VAL A 175 -14.50 -17.97 23.61
N ASN A 176 -13.37 -18.64 23.37
CA ASN A 176 -13.06 -19.99 23.79
C ASN A 176 -13.65 -20.37 25.19
N PRO A 177 -14.29 -21.54 25.33
CA PRO A 177 -14.93 -21.95 26.60
C PRO A 177 -13.97 -22.07 27.78
N TYR A 178 -12.66 -22.21 27.53
CA TYR A 178 -11.65 -22.28 28.59
C TYR A 178 -11.21 -20.92 29.15
N LEU A 179 -11.71 -19.81 28.60
CA LEU A 179 -11.60 -18.49 29.23
C LEU A 179 -12.76 -18.28 30.20
N PHE A 180 -12.42 -18.06 31.47
CA PHE A 180 -13.36 -17.84 32.57
C PHE A 180 -13.40 -16.35 32.93
N PHE A 181 -14.59 -15.76 32.81
CA PHE A 181 -14.90 -14.36 33.13
C PHE A 181 -16.42 -14.17 33.20
N ASP A 182 -16.88 -12.95 33.48
CA ASP A 182 -18.31 -12.64 33.52
C ASP A 182 -18.88 -12.51 32.09
N ARG A 183 -19.51 -13.57 31.58
CA ARG A 183 -20.07 -13.59 30.22
C ARG A 183 -21.31 -12.73 30.08
N ARG A 184 -22.05 -12.49 31.19
CA ARG A 184 -23.18 -11.57 31.21
C ARG A 184 -22.72 -10.14 30.92
N LYS A 185 -21.65 -9.68 31.59
CA LYS A 185 -21.07 -8.35 31.37
C LYS A 185 -20.35 -8.22 30.01
N ALA A 186 -19.91 -9.32 29.42
CA ALA A 186 -19.30 -9.34 28.08
C ALA A 186 -20.30 -9.38 26.91
N TYR A 187 -21.61 -9.54 27.17
CA TYR A 187 -22.62 -9.61 26.12
C TYR A 187 -22.72 -8.31 25.32
N GLY A 188 -22.49 -8.40 24.00
CA GLY A 188 -22.46 -7.24 23.11
C GLY A 188 -21.21 -6.37 23.27
N MET A 189 -20.12 -6.93 23.80
CA MET A 189 -18.85 -6.23 24.02
C MET A 189 -17.71 -6.84 23.19
N ARG A 190 -16.68 -6.04 22.91
CA ARG A 190 -15.41 -6.42 22.27
C ARG A 190 -14.24 -5.76 22.99
N LEU A 191 -13.00 -6.17 22.73
CA LEU A 191 -11.81 -5.58 23.36
C LEU A 191 -11.63 -4.11 22.95
N ASN A 192 -11.31 -3.25 23.92
CA ASN A 192 -10.92 -1.85 23.71
C ASN A 192 -9.41 -1.73 23.53
N ILE A 193 -8.93 -2.19 22.38
CA ILE A 193 -7.52 -2.17 21.97
C ILE A 193 -7.43 -1.68 20.51
N PRO A 194 -6.25 -1.28 20.02
CA PRO A 194 -6.09 -0.87 18.62
C PRO A 194 -6.62 -1.93 17.64
N ALA A 195 -7.36 -1.48 16.63
CA ALA A 195 -7.97 -2.33 15.60
C ALA A 195 -6.94 -3.27 14.95
N GLY A 196 -7.28 -4.55 14.87
CA GLY A 196 -6.39 -5.58 14.30
C GLY A 196 -5.32 -6.13 15.26
N THR A 197 -5.21 -5.61 16.49
CA THR A 197 -4.38 -6.21 17.54
C THR A 197 -5.16 -7.24 18.35
N ALA A 198 -4.49 -7.91 19.29
CA ALA A 198 -5.07 -8.98 20.11
C ALA A 198 -4.48 -9.01 21.53
N VAL A 199 -5.22 -9.58 22.47
CA VAL A 199 -4.73 -9.91 23.82
C VAL A 199 -4.45 -11.40 23.90
N ARG A 200 -3.23 -11.77 24.26
CA ARG A 200 -2.81 -13.16 24.45
C ARG A 200 -2.91 -13.59 25.91
N PHE A 201 -3.37 -14.81 26.16
CA PHE A 201 -3.46 -15.46 27.46
C PHE A 201 -2.71 -16.79 27.42
N GLU A 202 -1.60 -16.89 28.13
CA GLU A 202 -0.90 -18.17 28.29
C GLU A 202 -1.70 -19.11 29.22
N PRO A 203 -1.45 -20.43 29.21
CA PRO A 203 -2.07 -21.36 30.15
C PRO A 203 -1.92 -20.90 31.61
N GLY A 204 -3.03 -20.73 32.33
CA GLY A 204 -3.05 -20.25 33.71
C GLY A 204 -3.01 -18.72 33.88
N ASP A 205 -2.82 -17.94 32.79
CA ASP A 205 -2.81 -16.47 32.87
C ASP A 205 -4.15 -15.92 33.38
N ALA A 206 -4.06 -14.84 34.16
CA ALA A 206 -5.21 -14.01 34.52
C ALA A 206 -4.91 -12.55 34.18
N LYS A 207 -5.71 -11.92 33.31
CA LYS A 207 -5.53 -10.52 32.89
C LYS A 207 -6.83 -9.74 33.05
N VAL A 208 -6.73 -8.48 33.47
CA VAL A 208 -7.86 -7.55 33.42
C VAL A 208 -7.89 -6.95 32.02
N VAL A 209 -9.00 -7.08 31.33
CA VAL A 209 -9.21 -6.52 29.99
C VAL A 209 -10.28 -5.44 30.03
N ASN A 210 -10.10 -4.42 29.21
CA ASN A 210 -11.09 -3.39 28.98
C ASN A 210 -11.92 -3.77 27.75
N LEU A 211 -13.23 -3.92 27.95
CA LEU A 211 -14.18 -4.22 26.89
C LEU A 211 -15.07 -3.01 26.64
N ILE A 212 -15.44 -2.79 25.38
CA ILE A 212 -16.38 -1.77 24.95
C ILE A 212 -17.54 -2.37 24.16
N SER A 213 -18.70 -1.71 24.20
CA SER A 213 -19.86 -2.16 23.43
C SER A 213 -19.61 -2.12 21.92
N ILE A 214 -20.16 -3.08 21.18
CA ILE A 214 -20.26 -2.98 19.72
C ILE A 214 -21.12 -1.77 19.32
N GLY A 215 -20.81 -1.18 18.17
CA GLY A 215 -21.53 -0.05 17.57
C GLY A 215 -22.58 -0.52 16.57
N GLY A 216 -22.98 0.38 15.68
CA GLY A 216 -23.89 0.09 14.57
C GLY A 216 -25.25 -0.40 15.03
N LYS A 217 -25.79 -1.41 14.34
CA LYS A 217 -27.09 -2.02 14.66
C LYS A 217 -27.05 -2.90 15.91
N LYS A 218 -25.87 -3.19 16.45
CA LYS A 218 -25.64 -4.04 17.62
C LYS A 218 -26.22 -5.44 17.43
N VAL A 219 -25.76 -6.13 16.41
CA VAL A 219 -26.12 -7.52 16.09
C VAL A 219 -24.88 -8.39 16.21
N ILE A 220 -24.96 -9.46 17.00
CA ILE A 220 -23.90 -10.47 17.10
C ILE A 220 -24.14 -11.54 16.03
N ARG A 221 -23.07 -11.93 15.33
CA ARG A 221 -23.07 -13.04 14.38
C ARG A 221 -21.72 -13.76 14.42
N GLY A 222 -21.72 -15.02 14.03
CA GLY A 222 -20.50 -15.83 13.94
C GLY A 222 -20.01 -16.35 15.29
N GLY A 223 -18.70 -16.57 15.41
CA GLY A 223 -18.09 -17.15 16.62
C GLY A 223 -18.61 -18.57 16.93
N ASN A 224 -18.97 -18.81 18.18
CA ASN A 224 -19.54 -20.07 18.64
C ASN A 224 -21.08 -20.12 18.52
N ALA A 225 -21.69 -19.08 17.94
CA ALA A 225 -23.12 -18.89 17.81
C ALA A 225 -23.88 -18.98 19.15
N ILE A 226 -23.24 -18.58 20.25
CA ILE A 226 -23.85 -18.53 21.60
C ILE A 226 -24.88 -17.40 21.67
N ALA A 227 -24.56 -16.26 21.07
CA ALA A 227 -25.26 -15.00 21.19
C ALA A 227 -25.74 -14.45 19.83
N ASP A 228 -25.84 -15.29 18.81
CA ASP A 228 -26.26 -14.90 17.45
C ASP A 228 -27.65 -14.22 17.45
N GLY A 229 -27.69 -12.96 17.01
CA GLY A 229 -28.91 -12.16 16.95
C GLY A 229 -28.76 -10.72 17.40
N GLN A 230 -29.90 -10.02 17.42
CA GLN A 230 -30.00 -8.64 17.88
C GLN A 230 -29.81 -8.58 19.40
N LEU A 231 -29.05 -7.61 19.91
CA LEU A 231 -28.95 -7.45 21.36
C LEU A 231 -30.33 -7.14 21.99
N GLY A 232 -30.73 -7.94 22.97
CA GLY A 232 -31.98 -7.78 23.72
C GLY A 232 -31.95 -8.51 25.07
N ILE A 233 -32.74 -8.02 26.03
CA ILE A 233 -32.76 -8.53 27.42
C ILE A 233 -33.31 -9.96 27.48
N VAL A 234 -34.42 -10.24 26.79
CA VAL A 234 -35.05 -11.58 26.73
C VAL A 234 -34.10 -12.62 26.13
N GLN A 235 -33.24 -12.18 25.20
CA GLN A 235 -32.27 -13.06 24.53
C GLN A 235 -31.09 -13.40 25.44
N LEU A 236 -30.71 -12.50 26.36
CA LEU A 236 -29.57 -12.72 27.26
C LEU A 236 -29.79 -13.90 28.22
N ASP A 237 -31.00 -14.09 28.75
CA ASP A 237 -31.25 -15.21 29.66
C ASP A 237 -31.16 -16.57 28.94
N MET A 238 -31.64 -16.65 27.69
CA MET A 238 -31.46 -17.83 26.85
C MET A 238 -29.98 -18.10 26.54
N VAL A 239 -29.23 -17.04 26.24
CA VAL A 239 -27.79 -17.10 25.97
C VAL A 239 -27.00 -17.61 27.18
N LEU A 240 -27.35 -17.17 28.39
CA LEU A 240 -26.70 -17.62 29.62
C LEU A 240 -27.00 -19.09 29.95
N GLU A 241 -28.21 -19.56 29.63
CA GLU A 241 -28.53 -20.98 29.73
C GLU A 241 -27.76 -21.80 28.69
N ASP A 242 -27.57 -21.30 27.46
CA ASP A 242 -26.74 -21.96 26.44
C ASP A 242 -25.27 -22.03 26.87
N ILE A 243 -24.72 -20.94 27.43
CA ILE A 243 -23.36 -20.89 28.00
C ILE A 243 -23.17 -21.99 29.04
N LYS A 244 -24.13 -22.12 29.96
CA LYS A 244 -24.10 -23.14 31.01
C LYS A 244 -24.19 -24.55 30.43
N THR A 245 -25.13 -24.76 29.51
CA THR A 245 -25.39 -26.06 28.86
C THR A 245 -24.19 -26.53 28.06
N ARG A 246 -23.52 -25.62 27.35
CA ARG A 246 -22.36 -25.91 26.49
C ARG A 246 -21.01 -25.81 27.23
N GLY A 247 -21.03 -25.55 28.55
CA GLY A 247 -19.83 -25.56 29.39
C GLY A 247 -18.85 -24.42 29.12
N PHE A 248 -19.33 -23.26 28.67
CA PHE A 248 -18.47 -22.08 28.50
C PHE A 248 -18.13 -21.47 29.87
N GLY A 249 -16.84 -21.27 30.13
CA GLY A 249 -16.33 -20.73 31.39
C GLY A 249 -17.00 -19.40 31.73
N ASN A 250 -17.72 -19.37 32.85
CA ASN A 250 -18.39 -18.19 33.36
C ASN A 250 -18.10 -18.02 34.86
N ILE A 251 -17.74 -16.80 35.28
CA ILE A 251 -17.55 -16.41 36.68
C ILE A 251 -18.09 -14.99 36.85
N ASP A 252 -19.14 -14.83 37.65
CA ASP A 252 -19.75 -13.54 37.94
C ASP A 252 -18.76 -12.58 38.63
N GLN A 253 -18.75 -11.31 38.20
CA GLN A 253 -17.89 -10.26 38.75
C GLN A 253 -18.74 -9.03 39.09
N PRO A 254 -19.51 -9.06 40.20
CA PRO A 254 -20.46 -8.00 40.53
C PRO A 254 -19.78 -6.63 40.66
N ASP A 255 -18.58 -6.61 41.24
CA ASP A 255 -17.78 -5.40 41.49
C ASP A 255 -16.92 -4.96 40.28
N ALA A 256 -17.11 -5.55 39.10
CA ALA A 256 -16.39 -5.12 37.90
C ALA A 256 -16.74 -3.66 37.55
N SER A 257 -15.71 -2.84 37.38
CA SER A 257 -15.86 -1.42 37.05
C SER A 257 -16.49 -1.24 35.68
N GLU A 258 -17.58 -0.47 35.62
CA GLU A 258 -18.32 -0.14 34.40
C GLU A 258 -18.35 1.38 34.18
N GLY A 259 -18.41 1.81 32.93
CA GLY A 259 -18.43 3.22 32.58
C GLY A 259 -18.61 3.48 31.09
N VAL A 260 -18.12 4.63 30.63
CA VAL A 260 -18.18 5.06 29.23
C VAL A 260 -16.81 5.63 28.81
N THR A 261 -16.39 5.36 27.58
CA THR A 261 -15.19 5.96 27.00
C THR A 261 -15.43 7.44 26.67
N GLY A 262 -14.47 8.29 26.97
CA GLY A 262 -14.58 9.75 26.89
C GLY A 262 -13.32 10.46 27.38
N ASP A 263 -13.35 11.78 27.36
CA ASP A 263 -12.22 12.58 27.84
C ASP A 263 -11.94 12.32 29.33
N ASN A 264 -10.68 12.08 29.68
CA ASN A 264 -10.22 11.75 31.03
C ASN A 264 -10.88 10.50 31.67
N SER A 265 -11.47 9.62 30.87
CA SER A 265 -12.03 8.36 31.35
C SER A 265 -10.94 7.30 31.47
N VAL A 266 -10.89 6.61 32.62
CA VAL A 266 -10.00 5.44 32.84
C VAL A 266 -10.28 4.28 31.89
N PHE A 267 -11.43 4.32 31.20
CA PHE A 267 -11.84 3.33 30.21
C PHE A 267 -11.38 3.68 28.79
N THR A 268 -10.88 4.90 28.53
CA THR A 268 -10.46 5.30 27.19
C THR A 268 -9.10 4.66 26.86
N SER A 269 -9.04 3.98 25.71
CA SER A 269 -7.78 3.50 25.15
C SER A 269 -7.21 4.56 24.22
N GLU A 270 -5.91 4.76 24.28
CA GLU A 270 -5.19 5.74 23.48
C GLU A 270 -4.02 5.09 22.76
N ILE A 271 -3.70 5.59 21.57
CA ILE A 271 -2.54 5.18 20.78
C ILE A 271 -1.78 6.42 20.33
N SER A 272 -0.44 6.41 20.39
CA SER A 272 0.35 7.53 19.85
C SER A 272 0.08 7.70 18.35
N ARG A 273 0.11 8.94 17.85
CA ARG A 273 -0.09 9.19 16.40
C ARG A 273 0.90 8.43 15.52
N GLU A 274 2.15 8.27 15.98
CA GLU A 274 3.16 7.48 15.28
C GLU A 274 2.75 6.00 15.16
N ASN A 275 2.31 5.38 16.26
CA ASN A 275 1.85 3.99 16.23
C ASN A 275 0.56 3.84 15.42
N TYR A 276 -0.32 4.83 15.45
CA TYR A 276 -1.51 4.87 14.61
C TYR A 276 -1.11 4.89 13.12
N ALA A 277 -0.20 5.77 12.74
CA ALA A 277 0.28 5.90 11.37
C ALA A 277 1.00 4.63 10.88
N ASN A 278 1.75 3.96 11.75
CA ASN A 278 2.42 2.70 11.43
C ASN A 278 1.44 1.54 11.19
N LEU A 279 0.29 1.53 11.88
CA LEU A 279 -0.71 0.46 11.74
C LEU A 279 -1.70 0.72 10.59
N TYR A 280 -2.12 1.98 10.42
CA TYR A 280 -3.26 2.32 9.56
C TYR A 280 -2.92 3.38 8.51
N GLY A 281 -1.69 3.89 8.47
CA GLY A 281 -1.33 5.10 7.71
C GLY A 281 -1.74 6.39 8.45
N PRO A 282 -1.22 7.56 8.02
CA PRO A 282 -1.44 8.83 8.69
C PRO A 282 -2.92 9.21 8.76
N THR A 283 -3.25 10.12 9.68
CA THR A 283 -4.60 10.67 9.88
C THR A 283 -4.60 12.20 9.84
N THR A 284 -5.76 12.84 10.05
CA THR A 284 -5.99 14.28 9.90
C THR A 284 -4.89 15.11 10.60
N GLY A 285 -4.29 16.05 9.87
CA GLY A 285 -3.22 16.94 10.32
C GLY A 285 -1.80 16.34 10.26
N ASP A 286 -1.66 15.02 10.05
CA ASP A 286 -0.34 14.44 9.75
C ASP A 286 0.08 14.82 8.33
N LYS A 287 1.39 14.83 8.08
CA LYS A 287 1.96 15.11 6.77
C LYS A 287 2.80 13.96 6.27
N LEU A 288 2.85 13.80 4.96
CA LEU A 288 3.80 12.90 4.30
C LEU A 288 4.60 13.64 3.24
N ARG A 289 5.89 13.35 3.16
CA ARG A 289 6.74 13.75 2.04
C ARG A 289 6.40 12.89 0.81
N LEU A 290 6.28 13.50 -0.36
CA LEU A 290 6.04 12.78 -1.62
C LEU A 290 7.36 12.32 -2.25
N GLY A 291 7.69 11.02 -2.16
CA GLY A 291 8.97 10.49 -2.61
C GLY A 291 10.16 11.16 -1.92
N ASP A 292 11.22 11.43 -2.65
CA ASP A 292 12.39 12.21 -2.21
C ASP A 292 12.27 13.71 -2.58
N THR A 293 11.06 14.19 -2.87
CA THR A 293 10.81 15.60 -3.16
C THR A 293 10.80 16.45 -1.88
N GLU A 294 10.66 17.76 -2.04
CA GLU A 294 10.37 18.70 -0.94
C GLU A 294 8.87 19.02 -0.84
N LEU A 295 7.97 18.20 -1.40
CA LEU A 295 6.53 18.40 -1.30
C LEU A 295 5.97 17.62 -0.10
N TYR A 296 5.15 18.28 0.72
CA TYR A 296 4.52 17.73 1.91
C TYR A 296 3.00 17.81 1.77
N ALA A 297 2.37 16.63 1.67
CA ALA A 297 0.93 16.48 1.65
C ALA A 297 0.41 16.36 3.09
N GLU A 298 -0.52 17.21 3.49
CA GLU A 298 -1.23 17.11 4.78
C GLU A 298 -2.58 16.44 4.59
N ILE A 299 -2.92 15.53 5.50
CA ILE A 299 -4.23 14.88 5.51
C ILE A 299 -5.28 15.89 5.98
N GLU A 300 -6.14 16.33 5.06
CA GLU A 300 -7.17 17.36 5.30
C GLU A 300 -8.33 16.81 6.11
N ARG A 301 -8.60 15.50 5.99
CA ARG A 301 -9.70 14.81 6.66
C ARG A 301 -9.48 13.30 6.69
N ASP A 302 -10.02 12.67 7.71
CA ASP A 302 -10.11 11.21 7.85
C ASP A 302 -11.58 10.79 8.05
N PHE A 303 -11.99 9.73 7.35
CA PHE A 303 -13.32 9.14 7.47
C PHE A 303 -13.38 7.98 8.48
N ALA A 304 -12.24 7.57 9.03
CA ALA A 304 -12.17 6.55 10.05
C ALA A 304 -12.96 6.95 11.32
N VAL A 305 -13.56 5.96 11.96
CA VAL A 305 -13.99 6.04 13.36
C VAL A 305 -12.91 5.35 14.17
N TYR A 306 -12.12 6.11 14.94
CA TYR A 306 -10.89 5.57 15.53
C TYR A 306 -11.16 4.37 16.44
N GLY A 307 -10.51 3.25 16.15
CA GLY A 307 -10.71 1.96 16.81
C GLY A 307 -11.64 0.99 16.05
N ASP A 308 -12.26 1.41 14.95
CA ASP A 308 -13.05 0.58 14.02
C ASP A 308 -12.42 0.57 12.60
N GLU A 309 -11.09 0.71 12.49
CA GLU A 309 -10.35 0.64 11.22
C GLU A 309 -10.49 -0.74 10.56
N CYS A 310 -10.70 -0.76 9.24
CA CYS A 310 -10.77 -2.01 8.49
C CYS A 310 -9.37 -2.57 8.25
N VAL A 311 -8.97 -3.59 9.00
CA VAL A 311 -7.68 -4.27 8.82
C VAL A 311 -7.88 -5.77 8.59
N PHE A 312 -7.33 -6.26 7.48
CA PHE A 312 -7.35 -7.68 7.10
C PHE A 312 -6.13 -8.46 7.60
N GLY A 313 -6.34 -9.70 8.02
CA GLY A 313 -5.30 -10.65 8.44
C GLY A 313 -5.77 -11.59 9.57
N GLY A 314 -4.95 -12.59 9.88
CA GLY A 314 -5.22 -13.52 10.99
C GLY A 314 -5.41 -12.78 12.32
N GLY A 315 -6.53 -13.04 12.99
CA GLY A 315 -6.89 -12.40 14.27
C GLY A 315 -7.29 -10.91 14.18
N LYS A 316 -7.45 -10.34 12.96
CA LYS A 316 -7.75 -8.91 12.78
C LYS A 316 -9.25 -8.61 12.66
N VAL A 317 -9.59 -7.47 12.04
CA VAL A 317 -10.92 -6.87 12.04
C VAL A 317 -11.85 -7.49 10.99
N LEU A 318 -11.38 -7.61 9.74
CA LEU A 318 -12.17 -8.13 8.62
C LEU A 318 -12.27 -9.66 8.70
N ARG A 319 -13.14 -10.14 9.58
CA ARG A 319 -13.50 -11.55 9.81
C ARG A 319 -15.02 -11.67 9.96
N ASP A 320 -15.55 -12.87 9.69
CA ASP A 320 -16.99 -13.17 9.72
C ASP A 320 -17.64 -12.70 11.03
N GLY A 321 -18.75 -11.97 10.91
CA GLY A 321 -19.52 -11.41 12.02
C GLY A 321 -18.87 -10.23 12.73
N MET A 322 -17.63 -9.90 12.38
CA MET A 322 -16.85 -8.80 12.95
C MET A 322 -16.86 -7.61 11.99
N GLY A 323 -15.72 -7.15 11.47
CA GLY A 323 -15.66 -6.13 10.42
C GLY A 323 -16.15 -6.60 9.05
N GLN A 324 -16.27 -7.92 8.85
CA GLN A 324 -16.93 -8.50 7.68
C GLN A 324 -18.38 -8.83 8.03
N ALA A 325 -19.31 -8.23 7.29
CA ALA A 325 -20.73 -8.34 7.55
C ALA A 325 -21.29 -9.71 7.14
N SER A 326 -22.04 -10.34 8.03
CA SER A 326 -22.67 -11.64 7.79
C SER A 326 -24.19 -11.49 7.68
N GLY A 327 -24.82 -12.21 6.75
CA GLY A 327 -26.28 -12.14 6.55
C GLY A 327 -26.75 -11.01 5.63
N TYR A 328 -25.83 -10.38 4.88
CA TYR A 328 -26.16 -9.44 3.82
C TYR A 328 -26.10 -10.13 2.44
N PRO A 329 -26.98 -9.76 1.48
CA PRO A 329 -26.92 -10.32 0.14
C PRO A 329 -25.68 -9.81 -0.60
N SER A 330 -25.09 -10.63 -1.47
CA SER A 330 -23.90 -10.25 -2.27
C SER A 330 -24.13 -9.01 -3.13
N SER A 331 -25.38 -8.75 -3.55
CA SER A 331 -25.77 -7.53 -4.25
C SER A 331 -25.53 -6.25 -3.43
N SER A 332 -25.51 -6.34 -2.10
CA SER A 332 -25.25 -5.22 -1.18
C SER A 332 -23.81 -5.13 -0.71
N CYS A 333 -22.97 -6.15 -0.98
CA CYS A 333 -21.58 -6.18 -0.57
C CYS A 333 -20.63 -5.65 -1.65
N LEU A 334 -19.52 -5.07 -1.24
CA LEU A 334 -18.44 -4.67 -2.16
C LEU A 334 -17.78 -5.89 -2.82
N ASP A 335 -17.32 -5.72 -4.06
CA ASP A 335 -16.47 -6.71 -4.73
C ASP A 335 -15.02 -6.61 -4.21
N MET A 336 -14.57 -5.39 -3.95
CA MET A 336 -13.27 -5.07 -3.38
C MET A 336 -13.38 -3.83 -2.49
N VAL A 337 -12.61 -3.82 -1.39
CA VAL A 337 -12.39 -2.63 -0.57
C VAL A 337 -10.91 -2.34 -0.49
N ILE A 338 -10.50 -1.10 -0.76
CA ILE A 338 -9.15 -0.62 -0.46
C ILE A 338 -9.23 0.06 0.90
N THR A 339 -8.62 -0.56 1.91
CA THR A 339 -8.75 -0.10 3.29
C THR A 339 -7.70 0.94 3.66
N ASN A 340 -8.08 1.95 4.42
CA ASN A 340 -7.18 2.95 5.01
C ASN A 340 -6.29 3.68 3.97
N ALA A 341 -6.83 4.05 2.81
CA ALA A 341 -6.07 4.70 1.75
C ALA A 341 -5.90 6.21 2.03
N VAL A 342 -4.66 6.70 1.91
CA VAL A 342 -4.42 8.14 1.71
C VAL A 342 -4.69 8.44 0.24
N ILE A 343 -5.74 9.20 -0.03
CA ILE A 343 -6.18 9.62 -1.35
C ILE A 343 -5.58 10.98 -1.63
N ILE A 344 -4.77 11.07 -2.69
CA ILE A 344 -4.29 12.33 -3.25
C ILE A 344 -5.01 12.49 -4.59
N ASP A 345 -5.93 13.45 -4.67
CA ASP A 345 -6.69 13.78 -5.87
C ASP A 345 -6.84 15.30 -5.99
N TYR A 346 -7.22 15.81 -7.16
CA TYR A 346 -7.43 17.26 -7.33
C TYR A 346 -8.56 17.78 -6.40
N THR A 347 -9.49 16.90 -6.03
CA THR A 347 -10.60 17.20 -5.11
C THR A 347 -10.16 17.37 -3.65
N GLY A 348 -9.03 16.78 -3.24
CA GLY A 348 -8.59 16.81 -1.85
C GLY A 348 -7.47 15.82 -1.53
N ILE A 349 -6.90 15.96 -0.34
CA ILE A 349 -5.95 15.02 0.24
C ILE A 349 -6.53 14.48 1.55
N TYR A 350 -7.06 13.26 1.54
CA TYR A 350 -7.83 12.73 2.66
C TYR A 350 -7.65 11.23 2.84
N LYS A 351 -8.06 10.71 3.99
CA LYS A 351 -7.93 9.31 4.38
C LYS A 351 -9.31 8.64 4.39
N ALA A 352 -9.47 7.54 3.65
CA ALA A 352 -10.72 6.81 3.57
C ALA A 352 -10.53 5.35 3.12
N ASP A 353 -11.56 4.54 3.31
CA ASP A 353 -11.74 3.30 2.56
C ASP A 353 -12.39 3.60 1.20
N ILE A 354 -12.01 2.85 0.16
CA ILE A 354 -12.58 2.96 -1.19
C ILE A 354 -13.36 1.69 -1.50
N GLY A 355 -14.67 1.82 -1.72
CA GLY A 355 -15.54 0.72 -2.10
C GLY A 355 -15.62 0.55 -3.62
N ILE A 356 -15.38 -0.67 -4.11
CA ILE A 356 -15.44 -1.01 -5.53
C ILE A 356 -16.49 -2.09 -5.77
N LYS A 357 -17.35 -1.88 -6.77
CA LYS A 357 -18.31 -2.87 -7.26
C LYS A 357 -18.52 -2.73 -8.76
N GLY A 358 -18.54 -3.85 -9.49
CA GLY A 358 -18.69 -3.87 -10.94
C GLY A 358 -17.58 -3.09 -11.68
N GLY A 359 -16.40 -2.98 -11.08
CA GLY A 359 -15.27 -2.20 -11.59
C GLY A 359 -15.41 -0.67 -11.46
N ILE A 360 -16.41 -0.20 -10.72
CA ILE A 360 -16.70 1.22 -10.45
C ILE A 360 -16.41 1.53 -8.97
N ILE A 361 -15.91 2.73 -8.71
CA ILE A 361 -15.84 3.30 -7.35
C ILE A 361 -17.28 3.60 -6.94
N VAL A 362 -17.86 2.81 -6.04
CA VAL A 362 -19.25 3.01 -5.62
C VAL A 362 -19.40 4.01 -4.49
N ASP A 363 -18.40 4.11 -3.61
CA ASP A 363 -18.40 5.04 -2.49
C ASP A 363 -16.98 5.20 -1.90
N ILE A 364 -16.75 6.30 -1.19
CA ILE A 364 -15.49 6.64 -0.53
C ILE A 364 -15.81 7.14 0.88
N GLY A 365 -15.31 6.43 1.90
CA GLY A 365 -15.61 6.77 3.28
C GLY A 365 -15.24 5.66 4.26
N LYS A 366 -16.14 5.34 5.19
CA LYS A 366 -15.93 4.27 6.17
C LYS A 366 -16.55 2.96 5.70
N ALA A 367 -15.74 1.94 5.48
CA ALA A 367 -16.20 0.58 5.22
C ALA A 367 -16.37 -0.24 6.49
N GLY A 368 -16.91 -1.44 6.32
CA GLY A 368 -16.90 -2.50 7.33
C GLY A 368 -18.27 -3.16 7.47
N ASN A 369 -18.65 -3.42 8.73
CA ASN A 369 -19.89 -4.09 9.06
C ASN A 369 -20.83 -3.16 9.85
N PRO A 370 -21.98 -2.75 9.27
CA PRO A 370 -22.94 -1.89 9.95
C PRO A 370 -23.62 -2.58 11.15
N ASP A 371 -23.50 -3.90 11.32
CA ASP A 371 -24.04 -4.61 12.48
C ASP A 371 -23.27 -4.28 13.77
N ILE A 372 -21.98 -3.91 13.67
CA ILE A 372 -21.10 -3.73 14.84
C ILE A 372 -20.26 -2.46 14.83
N MET A 373 -20.24 -1.72 13.71
CA MET A 373 -19.47 -0.48 13.51
C MET A 373 -20.39 0.69 13.20
N ASP A 374 -20.07 1.85 13.78
CA ASP A 374 -20.77 3.10 13.46
C ASP A 374 -20.26 3.67 12.13
N GLY A 375 -21.09 4.46 11.44
CA GLY A 375 -20.69 5.22 10.24
C GLY A 375 -20.51 4.43 8.95
N VAL A 376 -20.79 3.13 8.93
CA VAL A 376 -20.70 2.30 7.71
C VAL A 376 -21.92 2.54 6.81
N ASN A 377 -21.70 3.10 5.61
CA ASN A 377 -22.76 3.27 4.61
C ASN A 377 -23.19 1.92 4.02
N SER A 378 -24.45 1.84 3.58
CA SER A 378 -25.03 0.66 2.90
C SER A 378 -24.30 0.24 1.61
N SER A 379 -23.64 1.19 0.93
CA SER A 379 -22.76 0.98 -0.23
C SER A 379 -21.36 0.49 0.14
N MET A 380 -21.00 0.52 1.44
CA MET A 380 -19.65 0.28 1.96
C MET A 380 -19.55 -0.99 2.82
N ILE A 381 -20.51 -1.90 2.64
CA ILE A 381 -20.58 -3.16 3.38
C ILE A 381 -19.54 -4.14 2.83
N VAL A 382 -18.64 -4.59 3.70
CA VAL A 382 -17.66 -5.63 3.37
C VAL A 382 -18.32 -7.00 3.53
N GLY A 383 -18.51 -7.72 2.42
CA GLY A 383 -19.18 -9.02 2.37
C GLY A 383 -18.27 -10.22 2.63
N VAL A 384 -18.88 -11.41 2.67
CA VAL A 384 -18.23 -12.62 3.21
C VAL A 384 -17.28 -13.30 2.20
N ASN A 385 -15.96 -13.11 2.40
CA ASN A 385 -14.90 -14.02 1.96
C ASN A 385 -14.14 -14.47 3.21
N ILE A 386 -13.91 -15.77 3.42
CA ILE A 386 -13.34 -16.26 4.69
C ILE A 386 -11.94 -16.84 4.52
N HIS A 387 -11.00 -16.27 5.29
CA HIS A 387 -9.78 -16.94 5.75
C HIS A 387 -10.12 -17.45 7.15
N THR A 388 -10.20 -18.77 7.32
CA THR A 388 -10.69 -19.37 8.56
C THR A 388 -9.65 -19.31 9.68
N ASP A 389 -10.04 -19.65 10.90
CA ASP A 389 -9.24 -19.45 12.10
C ASP A 389 -8.10 -20.47 12.21
N THR A 390 -6.95 -20.15 11.60
CA THR A 390 -5.72 -20.96 11.66
C THR A 390 -5.35 -21.39 13.07
N LEU A 391 -5.66 -20.54 14.04
CA LEU A 391 -5.28 -20.71 15.44
C LEU A 391 -6.23 -21.64 16.19
N ASN A 392 -7.40 -21.95 15.63
CA ASN A 392 -8.49 -22.60 16.32
C ASN A 392 -8.91 -21.83 17.60
N GLU A 393 -8.79 -20.50 17.59
CA GLU A 393 -9.17 -19.56 18.67
C GLU A 393 -10.59 -19.83 19.17
N SER A 394 -11.53 -19.98 18.23
CA SER A 394 -12.97 -20.15 18.48
C SER A 394 -13.43 -21.62 18.50
N GLY A 395 -12.65 -22.52 17.90
CA GLY A 395 -12.94 -23.95 17.72
C GLY A 395 -12.17 -24.53 16.51
N CYS A 396 -12.26 -25.84 16.30
CA CYS A 396 -11.72 -26.52 15.10
C CYS A 396 -12.60 -26.31 13.85
N VAL A 397 -12.14 -26.75 12.67
CA VAL A 397 -12.84 -26.51 11.38
C VAL A 397 -14.32 -26.92 11.36
N GLU A 398 -14.71 -28.00 12.05
CA GLU A 398 -16.13 -28.42 12.14
C GLU A 398 -17.02 -27.39 12.84
N HIS A 399 -16.48 -26.62 13.77
CA HIS A 399 -17.21 -25.56 14.48
C HIS A 399 -17.44 -24.37 13.55
N THR A 400 -16.45 -24.03 12.74
CA THR A 400 -16.58 -23.02 11.68
C THR A 400 -17.54 -23.46 10.59
N ILE A 401 -17.51 -24.74 10.18
CA ILE A 401 -18.50 -25.30 9.25
C ILE A 401 -19.91 -25.23 9.84
N ALA A 402 -20.08 -25.58 11.12
CA ALA A 402 -21.37 -25.46 11.82
C ALA A 402 -21.84 -24.00 11.89
N ALA A 403 -20.93 -23.06 12.14
CA ALA A 403 -21.22 -21.63 12.17
C ALA A 403 -21.69 -21.08 10.81
N PHE A 404 -21.32 -21.71 9.69
CA PHE A 404 -21.86 -21.34 8.38
C PHE A 404 -23.40 -21.48 8.33
N LYS A 405 -23.99 -22.41 9.11
CA LYS A 405 -25.44 -22.68 9.14
C LYS A 405 -26.05 -22.87 7.73
N GLY A 406 -25.29 -23.51 6.83
CA GLY A 406 -25.71 -23.75 5.44
C GLY A 406 -25.72 -22.52 4.52
N ARG A 407 -25.26 -21.34 4.98
CA ARG A 407 -25.19 -20.11 4.16
C ARG A 407 -24.01 -20.19 3.17
N THR A 408 -24.20 -19.62 1.98
CA THR A 408 -23.16 -19.56 0.95
C THR A 408 -21.95 -18.76 1.44
N ILE A 409 -20.75 -19.33 1.35
CA ILE A 409 -19.50 -18.70 1.78
C ILE A 409 -18.34 -19.05 0.83
N HIS A 410 -17.47 -18.10 0.55
CA HIS A 410 -16.25 -18.31 -0.25
C HIS A 410 -15.04 -18.51 0.67
N THR A 411 -14.42 -19.70 0.64
CA THR A 411 -13.18 -19.97 1.38
C THR A 411 -11.95 -19.66 0.51
N TYR A 412 -11.12 -18.72 0.94
CA TYR A 412 -9.81 -18.45 0.32
C TYR A 412 -8.82 -19.59 0.63
N HIS A 413 -7.84 -19.81 -0.27
CA HIS A 413 -6.75 -20.81 -0.17
C HIS A 413 -7.14 -22.04 0.65
N SER A 414 -8.15 -22.75 0.15
CA SER A 414 -8.86 -23.80 0.89
C SER A 414 -7.95 -24.98 1.24
N GLU A 415 -6.73 -25.08 0.71
CA GLU A 415 -5.77 -26.10 1.14
C GLU A 415 -5.10 -25.77 2.48
N GLY A 416 -5.04 -24.48 2.88
CA GLY A 416 -4.65 -24.03 4.21
C GLY A 416 -3.23 -23.48 4.39
N ALA A 417 -2.33 -23.55 3.41
CA ALA A 417 -1.00 -22.94 3.49
C ALA A 417 -1.04 -21.41 3.42
N GLY A 418 -2.00 -20.84 2.67
CA GLY A 418 -2.33 -19.41 2.74
C GLY A 418 -3.01 -18.98 4.06
N GLY A 419 -3.32 -19.96 4.92
CA GLY A 419 -3.94 -19.85 6.24
C GLY A 419 -5.40 -20.34 6.29
N GLY A 420 -5.84 -20.74 7.48
CA GLY A 420 -7.06 -21.48 7.74
C GLY A 420 -6.84 -22.57 8.78
N HIS A 421 -7.90 -23.07 9.42
CA HIS A 421 -7.83 -24.10 10.48
C HIS A 421 -6.77 -25.17 10.20
N ALA A 422 -5.76 -25.22 11.06
CA ALA A 422 -4.69 -26.20 10.93
C ALA A 422 -5.07 -27.52 11.63
N PRO A 423 -4.85 -28.70 11.00
CA PRO A 423 -4.31 -28.91 9.65
C PRO A 423 -5.39 -29.11 8.56
N ASP A 424 -6.68 -29.06 8.91
CA ASP A 424 -7.74 -29.72 8.16
C ASP A 424 -8.78 -28.78 7.52
N ILE A 425 -8.44 -27.50 7.32
CA ILE A 425 -9.28 -26.55 6.60
C ILE A 425 -9.73 -27.07 5.22
N ILE A 426 -8.93 -27.90 4.54
CA ILE A 426 -9.29 -28.50 3.25
C ILE A 426 -10.60 -29.30 3.26
N ARG A 427 -11.10 -29.70 4.44
CA ARG A 427 -12.42 -30.34 4.62
C ARG A 427 -13.57 -29.46 4.10
N VAL A 428 -13.42 -28.14 4.06
CA VAL A 428 -14.45 -27.22 3.54
C VAL A 428 -14.76 -27.44 2.06
N CYS A 429 -13.84 -28.04 1.29
CA CYS A 429 -14.09 -28.45 -0.10
C CYS A 429 -15.21 -29.50 -0.23
N GLY A 430 -15.51 -30.25 0.83
CA GLY A 430 -16.60 -31.23 0.89
C GLY A 430 -17.93 -30.67 1.40
N VAL A 431 -18.03 -29.36 1.68
CA VAL A 431 -19.21 -28.73 2.28
C VAL A 431 -20.04 -28.03 1.19
N LYS A 432 -21.30 -28.44 1.03
CA LYS A 432 -22.18 -28.05 -0.10
C LYS A 432 -22.35 -26.52 -0.28
N ASN A 433 -22.37 -25.76 0.80
CA ASN A 433 -22.56 -24.32 0.79
C ASN A 433 -21.25 -23.52 0.74
N VAL A 434 -20.10 -24.18 0.55
CA VAL A 434 -18.79 -23.54 0.43
C VAL A 434 -18.39 -23.45 -1.05
N LEU A 435 -17.86 -22.29 -1.45
CA LEU A 435 -17.23 -22.06 -2.73
C LEU A 435 -15.69 -22.06 -2.52
N PRO A 436 -15.00 -23.19 -2.69
CA PRO A 436 -13.58 -23.27 -2.39
C PRO A 436 -12.75 -22.66 -3.52
N SER A 437 -11.74 -21.89 -3.15
CA SER A 437 -10.70 -21.40 -4.06
C SER A 437 -9.33 -21.80 -3.56
N SER A 438 -8.41 -22.08 -4.48
CA SER A 438 -7.00 -22.31 -4.20
C SER A 438 -6.19 -21.11 -4.69
N THR A 439 -5.11 -20.78 -4.01
CA THR A 439 -4.09 -19.88 -4.54
C THR A 439 -3.20 -20.65 -5.53
N ASN A 440 -2.52 -19.92 -6.40
CA ASN A 440 -1.88 -20.44 -7.61
C ASN A 440 -0.56 -21.23 -7.48
N PRO A 441 0.18 -21.34 -6.35
CA PRO A 441 1.46 -22.07 -6.37
C PRO A 441 1.31 -23.59 -6.58
N THR A 442 0.08 -24.12 -6.68
CA THR A 442 -0.22 -25.56 -6.84
C THR A 442 -0.72 -25.95 -8.25
N ARG A 443 -0.77 -25.04 -9.23
CA ARG A 443 -1.45 -25.25 -10.53
C ARG A 443 -0.76 -24.48 -11.68
N PRO A 444 -0.59 -25.02 -12.92
CA PRO A 444 -0.71 -26.41 -13.39
C PRO A 444 0.65 -27.07 -13.69
N PHE A 445 0.62 -28.35 -14.06
CA PHE A 445 1.74 -29.04 -14.69
C PHE A 445 1.47 -29.16 -16.19
N THR A 446 2.23 -28.48 -17.07
CA THR A 446 2.16 -28.70 -18.55
C THR A 446 3.48 -28.42 -19.30
N LYS A 447 3.48 -28.73 -20.62
CA LYS A 447 4.62 -29.32 -21.33
C LYS A 447 5.13 -28.60 -22.60
N ASN A 448 4.48 -27.57 -23.17
CA ASN A 448 4.95 -26.95 -24.44
C ASN A 448 4.38 -25.52 -24.65
N THR A 449 5.09 -24.49 -24.24
CA THR A 449 4.69 -23.07 -24.48
C THR A 449 5.82 -22.26 -25.15
N VAL A 450 6.78 -22.95 -25.75
CA VAL A 450 7.84 -22.36 -26.55
C VAL A 450 7.32 -22.27 -27.97
N ASP A 451 7.02 -21.05 -28.40
CA ASP A 451 7.13 -20.46 -29.74
C ASP A 451 6.60 -19.02 -29.51
N GLU A 452 7.38 -17.94 -29.50
CA GLU A 452 7.98 -17.32 -30.68
C GLU A 452 8.64 -15.98 -30.22
N HIS A 453 9.71 -15.54 -30.88
CA HIS A 453 10.56 -14.39 -30.53
C HIS A 453 10.76 -13.45 -31.75
N LEU A 454 10.96 -12.14 -31.47
CA LEU A 454 11.77 -11.10 -32.18
C LEU A 454 11.35 -10.67 -33.61
N ASP A 455 11.59 -9.47 -34.14
CA ASP A 455 12.25 -8.20 -33.77
C ASP A 455 11.83 -7.14 -34.82
N MET A 456 11.89 -5.83 -34.53
CA MET A 456 12.09 -4.86 -35.63
C MET A 456 12.76 -3.56 -35.20
N LEU A 457 13.92 -3.39 -35.82
CA LEU A 457 14.99 -2.42 -35.72
C LEU A 457 14.72 -1.17 -36.59
N LEU A 458 14.99 0.00 -35.99
CA LEU A 458 15.52 1.25 -36.57
C LEU A 458 15.33 1.50 -38.08
N VAL A 459 14.44 2.43 -38.41
CA VAL A 459 14.64 3.44 -39.47
C VAL A 459 13.88 4.68 -39.00
N CYS A 460 14.39 5.90 -39.28
CA CYS A 460 13.79 7.25 -39.12
C CYS A 460 14.47 8.10 -38.03
N HIS A 461 15.21 9.18 -38.28
CA HIS A 461 15.42 10.01 -39.45
C HIS A 461 16.75 10.76 -39.30
N HIS A 462 17.68 10.47 -40.21
CA HIS A 462 18.94 11.18 -40.45
C HIS A 462 18.77 12.71 -40.35
N LEU A 463 19.57 13.35 -39.49
CA LEU A 463 19.79 14.79 -39.51
C LEU A 463 21.26 15.11 -39.29
N ASP A 464 21.71 16.12 -40.03
CA ASP A 464 23.07 16.61 -40.15
C ASP A 464 23.19 17.98 -39.46
N LYS A 465 24.35 18.28 -38.88
CA LYS A 465 24.58 19.37 -37.92
C LYS A 465 25.47 20.50 -38.46
N ASP A 466 25.92 20.41 -39.72
CA ASP A 466 26.94 21.31 -40.27
C ASP A 466 26.37 22.44 -41.18
N ILE A 467 25.05 22.65 -41.21
CA ILE A 467 24.38 23.69 -42.00
C ILE A 467 24.00 24.89 -41.10
N PRO A 468 24.59 26.09 -41.29
CA PRO A 468 24.31 27.27 -40.47
C PRO A 468 22.83 27.69 -40.42
N GLU A 469 22.09 27.50 -41.51
CA GLU A 469 20.65 27.75 -41.58
C GLU A 469 19.84 26.75 -40.75
N ASP A 470 20.29 25.50 -40.65
CA ASP A 470 19.67 24.47 -39.79
C ASP A 470 20.00 24.72 -38.31
N VAL A 471 21.20 25.25 -38.01
CA VAL A 471 21.58 25.72 -36.67
C VAL A 471 20.76 26.95 -36.27
N ALA A 472 20.62 27.95 -37.15
CA ALA A 472 19.79 29.13 -36.90
C ALA A 472 18.30 28.76 -36.72
N PHE A 473 17.80 27.80 -37.50
CA PHE A 473 16.46 27.23 -37.31
C PHE A 473 16.33 26.53 -35.95
N ALA A 474 17.32 25.71 -35.56
CA ALA A 474 17.33 25.03 -34.27
C ALA A 474 17.38 26.02 -33.08
N GLU A 475 18.22 27.05 -33.15
CA GLU A 475 18.36 28.12 -32.14
C GLU A 475 17.09 28.98 -32.05
N SER A 476 16.42 29.25 -33.17
CA SER A 476 15.12 29.95 -33.16
C SER A 476 14.02 29.13 -32.47
N ARG A 477 14.16 27.81 -32.37
CA ARG A 477 13.15 26.86 -31.88
C ARG A 477 13.36 26.45 -30.42
N ILE A 478 14.61 26.26 -29.99
CA ILE A 478 14.98 25.82 -28.64
C ILE A 478 15.48 27.02 -27.83
N ARG A 479 14.59 27.62 -27.04
CA ARG A 479 14.85 28.88 -26.32
C ARG A 479 14.74 28.69 -24.82
N ALA A 480 15.82 28.96 -24.09
CA ALA A 480 15.88 28.78 -22.64
C ALA A 480 14.85 29.66 -21.91
N GLU A 481 14.59 30.86 -22.42
CA GLU A 481 13.65 31.84 -21.88
C GLU A 481 12.23 31.28 -21.88
N THR A 482 11.79 30.71 -23.00
CA THR A 482 10.44 30.15 -23.12
C THR A 482 10.25 28.86 -22.32
N ILE A 483 11.31 28.05 -22.17
CA ILE A 483 11.30 26.84 -21.33
C ILE A 483 11.27 27.22 -19.83
N ALA A 484 12.01 28.24 -19.43
CA ALA A 484 11.96 28.76 -18.06
C ALA A 484 10.58 29.37 -17.73
N ALA A 485 9.95 30.03 -18.70
CA ALA A 485 8.59 30.54 -18.56
C ALA A 485 7.56 29.41 -18.44
N GLU A 486 7.71 28.31 -19.18
CA GLU A 486 6.82 27.13 -19.10
C GLU A 486 6.70 26.59 -17.67
N ASP A 487 7.82 26.45 -16.96
CA ASP A 487 7.84 26.00 -15.55
C ASP A 487 6.95 26.89 -14.66
N ILE A 488 7.09 28.21 -14.80
CA ILE A 488 6.33 29.21 -14.04
C ILE A 488 4.85 29.16 -14.43
N LEU A 489 4.55 29.05 -15.73
CA LEU A 489 3.18 28.97 -16.23
C LEU A 489 2.47 27.70 -15.76
N HIS A 490 3.19 26.58 -15.62
CA HIS A 490 2.66 25.40 -14.95
C HIS A 490 2.34 25.66 -13.47
N ASP A 491 3.24 26.27 -12.71
CA ASP A 491 3.04 26.55 -11.28
C ASP A 491 1.89 27.52 -11.05
N MET A 492 1.72 28.51 -11.93
CA MET A 492 0.63 29.50 -11.90
C MET A 492 -0.71 28.92 -12.33
N GLY A 493 -0.75 27.73 -12.95
CA GLY A 493 -1.96 27.16 -13.54
C GLY A 493 -2.34 27.74 -14.91
N ALA A 494 -1.42 28.44 -15.57
CA ALA A 494 -1.59 28.92 -16.93
C ALA A 494 -1.38 27.81 -17.98
N ILE A 495 -0.73 26.71 -17.63
CA ILE A 495 -0.71 25.47 -18.43
C ILE A 495 -1.38 24.33 -17.66
N SER A 496 -2.41 23.73 -18.27
CA SER A 496 -3.38 22.88 -17.58
C SER A 496 -3.14 21.38 -17.68
N ILE A 497 -2.31 20.92 -18.61
CA ILE A 497 -2.07 19.50 -18.89
C ILE A 497 -0.57 19.24 -19.06
N ILE A 498 -0.09 18.09 -18.58
CA ILE A 498 1.22 17.54 -18.91
C ILE A 498 1.01 16.20 -19.59
N SER A 499 1.70 15.97 -20.71
CA SER A 499 1.60 14.74 -21.53
C SER A 499 2.99 14.24 -21.93
N SER A 500 3.08 13.09 -22.59
CA SER A 500 4.36 12.45 -22.88
C SER A 500 5.00 12.82 -24.20
N ASP A 501 4.21 12.97 -25.27
CA ASP A 501 4.68 12.93 -26.66
C ASP A 501 5.52 11.67 -27.00
N SER A 502 4.92 10.50 -26.79
CA SER A 502 5.65 9.23 -26.64
C SER A 502 6.45 8.85 -27.88
N GLN A 503 7.78 8.73 -27.72
CA GLN A 503 8.75 8.39 -28.79
C GLN A 503 8.80 9.43 -29.93
N ALA A 504 8.14 10.57 -29.79
CA ALA A 504 8.06 11.63 -30.79
C ALA A 504 8.38 12.99 -30.15
N MET A 505 9.54 13.08 -29.48
CA MET A 505 10.00 14.20 -28.63
C MET A 505 9.69 14.11 -27.13
N GLY A 506 9.16 12.99 -26.65
CA GLY A 506 9.10 12.75 -25.21
C GLY A 506 8.92 11.29 -24.78
N ARG A 507 8.61 11.10 -23.48
CA ARG A 507 8.82 9.83 -22.75
C ARG A 507 7.54 9.38 -22.06
N VAL A 508 6.97 8.27 -22.53
CA VAL A 508 5.70 7.71 -22.01
C VAL A 508 5.73 7.38 -20.52
N GLY A 509 6.89 6.91 -20.01
CA GLY A 509 7.06 6.51 -18.62
C GLY A 509 7.32 7.66 -17.64
N GLU A 510 7.38 8.92 -18.11
CA GLU A 510 7.85 10.04 -17.28
C GLU A 510 6.80 11.14 -17.04
N VAL A 511 5.57 11.01 -17.54
CA VAL A 511 4.51 12.04 -17.36
C VAL A 511 4.32 12.42 -15.87
N ILE A 512 4.18 11.41 -15.01
CA ILE A 512 3.99 11.60 -13.56
C ILE A 512 5.27 12.15 -12.92
N ILE A 513 6.43 11.56 -13.25
CA ILE A 513 7.73 11.96 -12.70
C ILE A 513 8.01 13.44 -12.99
N ARG A 514 7.85 13.86 -14.25
CA ARG A 514 8.13 15.23 -14.70
C ARG A 514 7.19 16.23 -14.06
N THR A 515 5.92 15.88 -13.91
CA THR A 515 4.94 16.70 -13.18
C THR A 515 5.44 17.03 -11.76
N TRP A 516 5.89 16.02 -11.02
CA TRP A 516 6.35 16.20 -9.64
C TRP A 516 7.73 16.86 -9.54
N GLN A 517 8.63 16.63 -10.50
CA GLN A 517 9.90 17.34 -10.60
C GLN A 517 9.70 18.84 -10.83
N THR A 518 8.76 19.23 -11.70
CA THR A 518 8.41 20.63 -11.94
C THR A 518 7.82 21.26 -10.68
N ALA A 519 6.84 20.60 -10.02
CA ALA A 519 6.28 21.10 -8.77
C ALA A 519 7.35 21.29 -7.67
N HIS A 520 8.27 20.34 -7.54
CA HIS A 520 9.39 20.42 -6.62
C HIS A 520 10.33 21.59 -6.93
N LYS A 521 10.76 21.74 -8.19
CA LYS A 521 11.63 22.84 -8.63
C LYS A 521 10.98 24.18 -8.32
N MET A 522 9.70 24.33 -8.66
CA MET A 522 8.95 25.56 -8.45
C MET A 522 8.78 25.88 -6.97
N LYS A 523 8.57 24.88 -6.12
CA LYS A 523 8.63 25.09 -4.66
C LYS A 523 9.99 25.62 -4.21
N LEU A 524 11.09 25.02 -4.65
CA LEU A 524 12.43 25.43 -4.22
C LEU A 524 12.78 26.86 -4.62
N GLN A 525 12.40 27.27 -5.83
CA GLN A 525 12.78 28.59 -6.37
C GLN A 525 11.77 29.69 -6.04
N ARG A 526 10.48 29.36 -5.92
CA ARG A 526 9.39 30.35 -5.72
C ARG A 526 8.74 30.26 -4.34
N GLY A 527 9.10 29.28 -3.52
CA GLY A 527 8.52 29.07 -2.21
C GLY A 527 7.06 28.61 -2.27
N ARG A 528 6.27 29.05 -1.29
CA ARG A 528 4.88 28.61 -1.04
C ARG A 528 3.85 29.72 -1.29
N SER A 529 4.16 30.70 -2.14
CA SER A 529 3.29 31.86 -2.38
C SER A 529 1.92 31.51 -2.95
N ILE A 530 1.77 30.33 -3.57
CA ILE A 530 0.49 29.83 -4.09
C ILE A 530 -0.35 29.07 -3.06
N GLU A 531 0.22 28.77 -1.89
CA GLU A 531 -0.50 28.11 -0.81
C GLU A 531 -1.33 29.14 -0.02
N PRO A 532 -2.44 28.72 0.63
CA PRO A 532 -3.18 29.60 1.53
C PRO A 532 -2.27 30.24 2.59
N ILE A 533 -2.51 31.50 2.93
CA ILE A 533 -1.73 32.23 3.93
C ILE A 533 -1.75 31.47 5.26
N GLY A 534 -0.58 31.19 5.81
CA GLY A 534 -0.42 30.42 7.05
C GLY A 534 -0.36 28.90 6.87
N SER A 535 -0.51 28.39 5.64
CA SER A 535 -0.31 26.96 5.36
C SER A 535 1.15 26.55 5.53
N ASP A 536 1.37 25.44 6.21
CA ASP A 536 2.66 24.78 6.37
C ASP A 536 2.70 23.42 5.64
N ASN A 537 1.81 23.19 4.68
CA ASN A 537 1.82 22.09 3.70
C ASN A 537 1.90 22.61 2.24
N ASP A 538 1.89 21.71 1.26
CA ASP A 538 1.90 22.04 -0.18
C ASP A 538 0.64 21.53 -0.91
N ASN A 539 -0.48 21.39 -0.20
CA ASN A 539 -1.67 20.72 -0.71
C ASN A 539 -2.22 21.40 -1.96
N PHE A 540 -2.22 22.74 -2.05
CA PHE A 540 -2.76 23.43 -3.22
C PHE A 540 -1.91 23.15 -4.46
N ARG A 541 -0.58 23.25 -4.34
CA ARG A 541 0.35 22.88 -5.42
C ARG A 541 0.16 21.41 -5.81
N ILE A 542 0.07 20.50 -4.85
CA ILE A 542 -0.12 19.07 -5.11
C ILE A 542 -1.40 18.82 -5.90
N LYS A 543 -2.53 19.39 -5.47
CA LYS A 543 -3.83 19.29 -6.15
C LYS A 543 -3.80 19.90 -7.55
N ARG A 544 -3.15 21.05 -7.71
CA ARG A 544 -2.95 21.71 -9.03
C ARG A 544 -2.17 20.83 -10.00
N PHE A 545 -1.10 20.19 -9.54
CA PHE A 545 -0.21 19.40 -10.40
C PHE A 545 -0.77 18.01 -10.71
N ILE A 546 -1.43 17.33 -9.77
CA ILE A 546 -2.08 16.04 -10.06
C ILE A 546 -3.18 16.18 -11.11
N ALA A 547 -3.94 17.29 -11.08
CA ALA A 547 -4.98 17.57 -12.07
C ALA A 547 -4.45 17.59 -13.53
N LYS A 548 -3.16 17.91 -13.73
CA LYS A 548 -2.54 18.05 -15.05
C LYS A 548 -2.42 16.73 -15.82
N TYR A 549 -2.40 15.59 -15.12
CA TYR A 549 -2.32 14.27 -15.75
C TYR A 549 -3.49 13.34 -15.39
N THR A 550 -4.46 13.81 -14.59
CA THR A 550 -5.66 13.05 -14.22
C THR A 550 -6.92 13.67 -14.85
N ILE A 551 -7.50 14.68 -14.20
CA ILE A 551 -8.84 15.18 -14.54
C ILE A 551 -8.84 16.11 -15.76
N ASN A 552 -7.83 16.97 -15.93
CA ASN A 552 -7.80 17.93 -17.03
C ASN A 552 -7.68 17.25 -18.40
N PRO A 553 -6.81 16.22 -18.58
CA PRO A 553 -6.83 15.42 -19.80
C PRO A 553 -8.22 14.79 -20.07
N ALA A 554 -8.89 14.28 -19.03
CA ALA A 554 -10.19 13.65 -19.20
C ALA A 554 -11.30 14.65 -19.57
N ILE A 555 -11.27 15.86 -19.00
CA ILE A 555 -12.19 16.94 -19.36
C ILE A 555 -11.95 17.38 -20.80
N ALA A 556 -10.70 17.70 -21.16
CA ALA A 556 -10.34 18.19 -22.49
C ALA A 556 -10.72 17.21 -23.61
N ASN A 557 -10.74 15.90 -23.31
CA ASN A 557 -11.08 14.85 -24.28
C ASN A 557 -12.51 14.29 -24.13
N GLY A 558 -13.33 14.83 -23.21
CA GLY A 558 -14.77 14.53 -23.17
C GLY A 558 -15.16 13.20 -22.52
N PHE A 559 -14.36 12.71 -21.58
CA PHE A 559 -14.63 11.44 -20.86
C PHE A 559 -14.39 11.53 -19.35
N SER A 560 -14.42 12.74 -18.78
CA SER A 560 -14.22 12.99 -17.34
C SER A 560 -15.29 12.37 -16.42
N GLN A 561 -16.46 12.03 -16.96
CA GLN A 561 -17.50 11.27 -16.26
C GLN A 561 -17.11 9.81 -16.00
N HIS A 562 -16.14 9.27 -16.75
CA HIS A 562 -15.72 7.88 -16.65
C HIS A 562 -14.45 7.70 -15.82
N VAL A 563 -13.49 8.62 -15.95
CA VAL A 563 -12.13 8.51 -15.38
C VAL A 563 -11.58 9.89 -14.99
N GLY A 564 -10.34 9.91 -14.51
CA GLY A 564 -9.57 11.14 -14.28
C GLY A 564 -9.54 11.62 -12.83
N SER A 565 -10.21 10.92 -11.91
CA SER A 565 -10.17 11.24 -10.48
C SER A 565 -10.75 10.13 -9.62
N VAL A 566 -10.45 10.19 -8.32
CA VAL A 566 -11.00 9.28 -7.30
C VAL A 566 -12.34 9.80 -6.81
N GLU A 567 -13.40 9.58 -7.60
CA GLU A 567 -14.76 10.03 -7.31
C GLU A 567 -15.75 8.87 -7.52
N ALA A 568 -16.80 8.82 -6.70
CA ALA A 568 -17.85 7.81 -6.83
C ALA A 568 -18.54 7.90 -8.21
N GLY A 569 -18.89 6.75 -8.79
CA GLY A 569 -19.47 6.61 -10.12
C GLY A 569 -18.45 6.47 -11.26
N LYS A 570 -17.16 6.74 -11.02
CA LYS A 570 -16.09 6.57 -12.01
C LYS A 570 -15.50 5.16 -11.99
N PHE A 571 -14.82 4.77 -13.07
CA PHE A 571 -14.06 3.51 -13.08
C PHE A 571 -13.04 3.49 -11.95
N ALA A 572 -12.90 2.33 -11.32
CA ALA A 572 -11.85 2.07 -10.33
C ALA A 572 -10.50 1.85 -11.03
N ASP A 573 -10.03 2.90 -11.69
CA ASP A 573 -8.70 3.02 -12.28
C ASP A 573 -7.79 3.73 -11.27
N LEU A 574 -7.15 2.96 -10.41
CA LEU A 574 -6.43 3.45 -9.24
C LEU A 574 -4.97 3.00 -9.28
N VAL A 575 -4.09 3.79 -8.67
CA VAL A 575 -2.66 3.45 -8.57
C VAL A 575 -2.24 3.51 -7.11
N MET A 576 -1.69 2.41 -6.61
CA MET A 576 -1.19 2.30 -5.25
C MET A 576 0.28 2.69 -5.22
N TRP A 577 0.64 3.56 -4.27
CA TRP A 577 2.00 4.04 -4.07
C TRP A 577 2.43 3.83 -2.64
N THR A 578 3.68 3.42 -2.44
CA THR A 578 4.37 3.67 -1.17
C THR A 578 4.80 5.15 -1.15
N PRO A 579 4.65 5.88 -0.02
CA PRO A 579 5.03 7.29 0.05
C PRO A 579 6.47 7.57 -0.41
N SER A 580 7.39 6.65 -0.11
CA SER A 580 8.81 6.76 -0.45
C SER A 580 9.13 6.61 -1.94
N PHE A 581 8.26 5.99 -2.72
CA PHE A 581 8.37 5.82 -4.18
C PHE A 581 7.32 6.61 -4.97
N PHE A 582 6.49 7.42 -4.29
CA PHE A 582 5.45 8.22 -4.91
C PHE A 582 5.99 9.04 -6.07
N GLY A 583 5.32 8.96 -7.21
CA GLY A 583 5.68 9.67 -8.43
C GLY A 583 6.76 8.96 -9.28
N ALA A 584 7.54 8.03 -8.71
CA ALA A 584 8.61 7.30 -9.41
C ALA A 584 8.19 5.89 -9.84
N LYS A 585 7.88 5.00 -8.88
CA LYS A 585 7.53 3.60 -9.14
C LYS A 585 6.33 3.17 -8.28
N PRO A 586 5.13 2.93 -8.85
CA PRO A 586 3.97 2.49 -8.08
C PRO A 586 4.09 1.02 -7.68
N GLU A 587 3.37 0.64 -6.61
CA GLU A 587 3.23 -0.75 -6.18
C GLU A 587 2.31 -1.54 -7.10
N MET A 588 1.20 -0.92 -7.50
CA MET A 588 0.12 -1.60 -8.20
C MET A 588 -0.71 -0.62 -9.03
N VAL A 589 -1.20 -1.10 -10.17
CA VAL A 589 -2.17 -0.42 -11.02
C VAL A 589 -3.43 -1.27 -11.09
N ILE A 590 -4.53 -0.72 -10.60
CA ILE A 590 -5.87 -1.30 -10.66
C ILE A 590 -6.57 -0.67 -11.86
N LYS A 591 -7.16 -1.49 -12.73
CA LYS A 591 -7.93 -1.06 -13.90
C LYS A 591 -9.32 -1.66 -13.82
N GLY A 592 -10.35 -0.81 -13.75
CA GLY A 592 -11.73 -1.25 -13.60
C GLY A 592 -11.92 -2.22 -12.42
N GLY A 593 -11.29 -1.94 -11.28
CA GLY A 593 -11.42 -2.76 -10.06
C GLY A 593 -10.62 -4.07 -10.04
N VAL A 594 -9.78 -4.32 -11.06
CA VAL A 594 -8.92 -5.51 -11.12
C VAL A 594 -7.46 -5.09 -11.20
N ILE A 595 -6.58 -5.81 -10.49
CA ILE A 595 -5.13 -5.57 -10.55
C ILE A 595 -4.63 -5.90 -11.97
N ALA A 596 -4.18 -4.88 -12.69
CA ALA A 596 -3.69 -5.01 -14.06
C ALA A 596 -2.17 -5.19 -14.12
N TRP A 597 -1.45 -4.52 -13.23
CA TRP A 597 0.01 -4.59 -13.08
C TRP A 597 0.37 -4.42 -11.61
N ALA A 598 1.38 -5.14 -11.13
CA ALA A 598 1.91 -4.99 -9.78
C ALA A 598 3.40 -5.31 -9.72
N ASN A 599 4.07 -4.81 -8.68
CA ASN A 599 5.37 -5.30 -8.27
C ASN A 599 5.21 -6.73 -7.76
N MET A 600 5.90 -7.68 -8.38
CA MET A 600 5.90 -9.10 -8.02
C MET A 600 7.33 -9.63 -8.05
N GLY A 601 7.69 -10.37 -7.02
CA GLY A 601 8.95 -11.08 -6.89
C GLY A 601 9.05 -12.31 -7.78
N ASP A 602 10.03 -13.18 -7.48
CA ASP A 602 10.21 -14.48 -8.11
C ASP A 602 8.88 -15.27 -8.10
N PRO A 603 8.30 -15.59 -9.27
CA PRO A 603 7.03 -16.31 -9.35
C PRO A 603 7.04 -17.70 -8.70
N ASN A 604 8.22 -18.27 -8.48
CA ASN A 604 8.40 -19.56 -7.82
C ASN A 604 8.62 -19.44 -6.30
N ALA A 605 8.83 -18.23 -5.77
CA ALA A 605 9.12 -18.06 -4.36
C ALA A 605 7.92 -18.41 -3.46
N SER A 606 8.22 -18.74 -2.22
CA SER A 606 7.23 -19.05 -1.17
C SER A 606 6.32 -17.87 -0.82
N ILE A 607 6.75 -16.64 -1.10
CA ILE A 607 6.03 -15.38 -0.87
C ILE A 607 6.30 -14.42 -2.06
N PRO A 608 5.48 -13.37 -2.28
CA PRO A 608 5.53 -12.56 -3.50
C PRO A 608 6.62 -11.47 -3.55
N THR A 609 7.46 -11.36 -2.52
CA THR A 609 8.44 -10.27 -2.32
C THR A 609 9.93 -10.61 -2.56
N PRO A 610 10.39 -11.89 -2.63
CA PRO A 610 11.77 -12.22 -2.92
C PRO A 610 12.20 -11.79 -4.33
N GLN A 611 13.47 -11.41 -4.45
CA GLN A 611 14.04 -10.88 -5.70
C GLN A 611 14.12 -11.95 -6.81
N PRO A 612 14.05 -11.53 -8.10
CA PRO A 612 13.89 -10.14 -8.55
C PRO A 612 12.44 -9.66 -8.47
N VAL A 613 12.22 -8.45 -7.94
CA VAL A 613 10.90 -7.79 -7.99
C VAL A 613 10.77 -6.98 -9.28
N ALA A 614 9.81 -7.34 -10.13
CA ALA A 614 9.53 -6.69 -11.40
C ALA A 614 8.02 -6.51 -11.64
N LYS A 615 7.67 -5.71 -12.66
CA LYS A 615 6.29 -5.49 -13.08
C LYS A 615 5.87 -6.59 -14.06
N THR A 616 4.76 -7.29 -13.78
CA THR A 616 4.20 -8.32 -14.68
C THR A 616 2.85 -7.90 -15.26
N ALA A 617 2.60 -8.26 -16.53
CA ALA A 617 1.38 -7.94 -17.29
C ALA A 617 0.58 -9.21 -17.61
N GLY A 618 -0.75 -9.13 -17.56
CA GLY A 618 -1.62 -10.08 -18.26
C GLY A 618 -1.93 -9.58 -19.66
N ILE A 619 -1.62 -10.36 -20.70
CA ILE A 619 -1.84 -10.00 -22.11
C ILE A 619 -3.10 -10.69 -22.64
N ALA A 620 -3.91 -9.96 -23.41
CA ALA A 620 -4.91 -10.55 -24.30
C ALA A 620 -4.96 -9.77 -25.64
N GLN A 621 -4.72 -10.46 -26.75
CA GLN A 621 -5.08 -10.12 -28.15
C GLN A 621 -6.42 -10.85 -28.49
N GLU A 622 -7.26 -10.55 -29.49
CA GLU A 622 -7.29 -9.60 -30.62
C GLU A 622 -8.79 -9.27 -30.97
N TYR A 623 -9.04 -8.46 -32.00
CA TYR A 623 -10.18 -7.54 -32.17
C TYR A 623 -11.58 -8.09 -32.56
N GLY A 624 -12.22 -8.86 -31.68
CA GLY A 624 -13.69 -8.97 -31.58
C GLY A 624 -14.22 -8.26 -30.33
N LEU A 625 -14.18 -6.92 -30.34
CA LEU A 625 -14.17 -6.02 -29.16
C LEU A 625 -14.98 -6.51 -27.93
N ARG A 626 -14.26 -6.98 -26.90
CA ARG A 626 -14.81 -7.23 -25.55
C ARG A 626 -14.66 -6.04 -24.60
N LYS A 627 -13.83 -5.06 -24.94
CA LYS A 627 -13.58 -3.86 -24.13
C LYS A 627 -14.76 -2.89 -24.31
N ARG A 628 -15.32 -2.38 -23.21
CA ARG A 628 -16.44 -1.42 -23.22
C ARG A 628 -16.07 -0.19 -24.06
N VAL A 629 -16.99 0.20 -24.97
CA VAL A 629 -16.86 1.38 -25.83
C VAL A 629 -17.85 2.44 -25.32
N GLU A 630 -17.37 3.66 -25.12
CA GLU A 630 -18.17 4.81 -24.72
C GLU A 630 -17.87 5.98 -25.66
N ALA A 631 -18.89 6.76 -25.99
CA ALA A 631 -18.72 7.94 -26.82
C ALA A 631 -18.16 9.11 -26.00
N VAL A 632 -17.21 9.85 -26.57
CA VAL A 632 -16.78 11.14 -26.01
C VAL A 632 -17.90 12.18 -26.16
N GLY A 633 -17.99 13.13 -25.24
CA GLY A 633 -19.02 14.18 -25.27
C GLY A 633 -18.59 15.48 -24.57
N ASN A 634 -19.38 16.54 -24.71
CA ASN A 634 -19.23 17.81 -23.99
C ASN A 634 -17.90 18.57 -24.18
N VAL A 635 -17.23 18.44 -25.32
CA VAL A 635 -15.93 19.11 -25.59
C VAL A 635 -16.02 20.43 -26.35
N ARG A 636 -17.21 20.85 -26.82
CA ARG A 636 -17.34 22.00 -27.74
C ARG A 636 -17.49 23.36 -27.05
N ASN A 637 -17.92 23.35 -25.78
CA ASN A 637 -18.17 24.56 -24.99
C ASN A 637 -17.16 24.75 -23.85
N LEU A 638 -16.06 23.99 -23.87
CA LEU A 638 -15.00 24.08 -22.86
C LEU A 638 -14.16 25.34 -23.09
N THR A 639 -13.73 25.94 -21.99
CA THR A 639 -12.84 27.08 -21.90
C THR A 639 -11.66 26.75 -20.97
N LYS A 640 -10.69 27.66 -20.86
CA LYS A 640 -9.63 27.55 -19.86
C LYS A 640 -10.18 27.48 -18.42
N LEU A 641 -11.31 28.12 -18.15
CA LEU A 641 -11.95 28.15 -16.83
C LEU A 641 -12.49 26.78 -16.40
N ASP A 642 -12.67 25.86 -17.34
CA ASP A 642 -13.10 24.49 -17.04
C ASP A 642 -11.96 23.59 -16.57
N MET A 643 -10.71 24.05 -16.73
CA MET A 643 -9.51 23.32 -16.33
C MET A 643 -9.29 23.42 -14.82
N LYS A 644 -9.47 22.30 -14.12
CA LYS A 644 -9.47 22.25 -12.66
C LYS A 644 -8.12 22.70 -12.12
N LEU A 645 -8.18 23.73 -11.27
CA LEU A 645 -7.04 24.37 -10.58
C LEU A 645 -5.98 24.96 -11.52
N ASN A 646 -6.29 25.06 -12.81
CA ASN A 646 -5.37 25.45 -13.88
C ASN A 646 -6.10 26.32 -14.91
N ASP A 647 -6.77 27.35 -14.42
CA ASP A 647 -7.69 28.24 -15.13
C ASP A 647 -7.14 29.64 -15.36
N THR A 648 -5.89 29.90 -14.97
CA THR A 648 -5.26 31.23 -15.05
C THR A 648 -5.06 31.68 -16.51
N LEU A 649 -5.41 32.95 -16.79
CA LEU A 649 -5.32 33.58 -18.12
C LEU A 649 -4.48 34.87 -18.05
N PRO A 650 -3.16 34.78 -17.81
CA PRO A 650 -2.30 35.97 -17.77
C PRO A 650 -2.14 36.60 -19.17
N ASN A 651 -1.90 37.90 -19.24
CA ASN A 651 -1.51 38.56 -20.47
C ASN A 651 -0.04 38.25 -20.78
N ILE A 652 0.22 37.40 -21.77
CA ILE A 652 1.57 36.96 -22.15
C ILE A 652 2.13 37.84 -23.26
N ASN A 653 3.37 38.32 -23.07
CA ASN A 653 4.16 38.95 -24.12
C ASN A 653 5.52 38.26 -24.26
N VAL A 654 6.01 38.15 -25.49
CA VAL A 654 7.34 37.60 -25.79
C VAL A 654 8.08 38.61 -26.64
N ASP A 655 9.24 39.05 -26.16
CA ASP A 655 10.11 39.94 -26.93
C ASP A 655 10.69 39.18 -28.15
N PRO A 656 10.54 39.71 -29.38
CA PRO A 656 10.87 38.97 -30.60
C PRO A 656 12.39 38.78 -30.83
N GLU A 657 13.23 39.55 -30.14
CA GLU A 657 14.68 39.50 -30.30
C GLU A 657 15.36 38.77 -29.13
N SER A 658 14.95 39.08 -27.91
CA SER A 658 15.52 38.52 -26.69
C SER A 658 14.77 37.29 -26.16
N TYR A 659 13.62 36.95 -26.75
CA TYR A 659 12.73 35.86 -26.32
C TYR A 659 12.23 35.95 -24.87
N ARG A 660 12.45 37.09 -24.21
CA ARG A 660 12.00 37.35 -22.85
C ARG A 660 10.49 37.23 -22.77
N VAL A 661 10.00 36.38 -21.88
CA VAL A 661 8.58 36.18 -21.63
C VAL A 661 8.13 36.99 -20.42
N THR A 662 7.01 37.70 -20.55
CA THR A 662 6.32 38.35 -19.41
C THR A 662 4.88 37.86 -19.27
N ALA A 663 4.38 37.82 -18.04
CA ALA A 663 2.97 37.63 -17.70
C ALA A 663 2.50 38.83 -16.88
N ASP A 664 1.47 39.53 -17.36
CA ASP A 664 0.89 40.71 -16.68
C ASP A 664 1.94 41.78 -16.34
N GLY A 665 2.97 41.90 -17.19
CA GLY A 665 4.09 42.83 -17.03
C GLY A 665 5.25 42.30 -16.19
N GLU A 666 5.13 41.15 -15.53
CA GLU A 666 6.20 40.52 -14.75
C GLU A 666 7.02 39.55 -15.60
N ILE A 667 8.35 39.57 -15.45
CA ILE A 667 9.26 38.68 -16.18
C ILE A 667 9.16 37.25 -15.64
N LEU A 668 8.97 36.28 -16.54
CA LEU A 668 8.93 34.86 -16.19
C LEU A 668 10.31 34.22 -16.40
N GLN A 669 11.17 34.31 -15.38
CA GLN A 669 12.50 33.73 -15.40
C GLN A 669 12.72 32.84 -14.17
N CYS A 670 13.35 31.68 -14.39
CA CYS A 670 13.76 30.77 -13.33
C CYS A 670 15.07 30.08 -13.71
N GLU A 671 15.88 29.73 -12.73
CA GLU A 671 17.18 29.11 -12.97
C GLU A 671 17.02 27.62 -13.34
N PRO A 672 17.87 27.06 -14.22
CA PRO A 672 17.86 25.62 -14.47
C PRO A 672 18.24 24.85 -13.20
N ALA A 673 17.52 23.76 -12.91
CA ALA A 673 17.84 22.92 -11.76
C ALA A 673 19.08 22.06 -12.05
N SER A 674 20.06 22.06 -11.15
CA SER A 674 21.27 21.22 -11.28
C SER A 674 21.01 19.74 -10.92
N LYS A 675 19.94 19.46 -10.18
CA LYS A 675 19.49 18.12 -9.77
C LYS A 675 17.96 18.09 -9.69
N VAL A 676 17.39 16.90 -9.85
CA VAL A 676 15.95 16.66 -9.67
C VAL A 676 15.71 15.42 -8.81
N PRO A 677 14.64 15.39 -7.99
CA PRO A 677 14.21 14.21 -7.25
C PRO A 677 13.65 13.15 -8.20
N LEU A 678 13.22 12.01 -7.68
CA LEU A 678 12.58 10.94 -8.45
C LEU A 678 13.47 10.44 -9.60
N SER A 679 14.78 10.40 -9.36
CA SER A 679 15.80 10.05 -10.35
C SER A 679 16.87 9.10 -9.79
N ARG A 680 18.02 9.62 -9.37
CA ARG A 680 19.23 8.87 -8.98
C ARG A 680 19.00 7.88 -7.84
N ASN A 681 18.06 8.16 -6.94
CA ASN A 681 17.72 7.27 -5.83
C ASN A 681 17.01 5.97 -6.28
N TYR A 682 16.38 5.95 -7.47
CA TYR A 682 15.39 4.93 -7.84
C TYR A 682 15.73 4.11 -9.08
N PHE A 683 16.41 4.69 -10.08
CA PHE A 683 16.61 4.05 -11.38
C PHE A 683 17.99 3.37 -11.48
N LEU A 684 18.03 2.21 -12.15
CA LEU A 684 19.26 1.45 -12.33
C LEU A 684 20.18 2.07 -13.41
N PHE A 685 19.60 2.81 -14.36
CA PHE A 685 20.29 3.50 -15.45
C PHE A 685 19.84 4.95 -15.55
#